data_AF-A0A7T5UNS9-F1
#
_entry.id   AF-A0A7T5UNS9-F1
#
_cell.length_a   1.000
_cell.length_b   1.000
_cell.length_c   1.000
_cell.angle_alpha   90.00
_cell.angle_beta   90.00
_cell.angle_gamma   90.00
#
_symmetry.space_group_name_H-M   'P 1'
#
loop_
_entity.id
_entity.type
_entity.pdbx_description
1 polymer ?
#
loop_
_entity_poly.entity_id
_entity_poly.type
_entity_poly.pdbx_seq_one_letter_code
_entity_poly.pdbx_strand_id
1 'polypeptide(L)'
;MGIKEAVLRFLEYCELDRNLSVKTVRMYGYYLNFFQTWLLDTMKLEDFEVEKIDDNIIRNFRLYLSHQYKNPHKGDLKRQTQNYFLVALRSFFRFLIKQKVKVIAPEVIELGKQSDRSIKFLSPEDLEKLFAAVDYSEIIGLRDRALLEVLFSTGLRVSELAGLNRDQINLDSGEFGVIGKGGKARVVFLSKKATDWLSMYLQKRDDPYKPLFIRYSGPRPEEGLTENKLRLSVRSIERTIDKYRKKAGILFRIGPHVLRHCLHPQTLIAVNDSILTARELFYSARKDIYSFNTKSLKVEKDKVIQKSQHNTYLYEIKADGYELKCSGEHRIFVFSKDSIVEKKAKDLKVSDYIVAVKKIFHQGKKILNPPLWRIIGYVLGDGIVNLSGRVIRIYDKNLDYLEFYQQLIEKTLKIKSHIKKNENSNSYQLYFYNTELNRFFEDLGMIELSNKKTVPQKLFSATGEEITNFIAGFYDAEGLTTSPRLFSSSKILLEQIQMLFLYFGIDAHLEGRTRRVILPHNGKSFTGNIYGLVIIDKQSIDNFINHIPTMKVNDFSLKETRFEEKLPFQDIIQKCITKAKENKVQYCPIFERKFGIKHVSRYVAKILPQKDTFMSLIKGFRQLNLISDKEYKAYYLLANANNIKWLKVKTKKKLGSSQHTVYDFFVEKNHNLITNGILSHNSYATDLLTHGADLRSVQEMLGHKNISTTQIYTHVTNIRLKEIHDKFHSGNK
;
A
#
# COMPACT_ATOMS: atom_id res chain seq x y z
N MET A 1 45.50 11.29 19.18
CA MET A 1 45.05 10.47 20.33
C MET A 1 45.27 9.00 20.00
N GLY A 2 45.80 8.19 20.93
CA GLY A 2 46.03 6.75 20.70
C GLY A 2 44.73 5.95 20.55
N ILE A 3 44.74 4.90 19.71
CA ILE A 3 43.54 4.11 19.41
C ILE A 3 43.03 3.35 20.63
N LYS A 4 43.95 2.83 21.48
CA LYS A 4 43.59 2.13 22.72
C LYS A 4 42.81 3.02 23.67
N GLU A 5 43.34 4.22 23.90
CA GLU A 5 42.70 5.24 24.75
C GLU A 5 41.36 5.69 24.15
N ALA A 6 41.32 5.94 22.85
CA ALA A 6 40.13 6.39 22.15
C ALA A 6 38.99 5.36 22.24
N VAL A 7 39.28 4.07 22.06
CA VAL A 7 38.28 2.99 22.17
C VAL A 7 37.74 2.90 23.60
N LEU A 8 38.61 2.98 24.62
CA LEU A 8 38.19 2.96 26.02
C LEU A 8 37.23 4.12 26.32
N ARG A 9 37.61 5.36 25.99
CA ARG A 9 36.79 6.56 26.18
C ARG A 9 35.46 6.47 25.43
N PHE A 10 35.42 5.83 24.26
CA PHE A 10 34.18 5.61 23.53
C PHE A 10 33.25 4.62 24.22
N LEU A 11 33.78 3.54 24.81
CA LEU A 11 32.98 2.57 25.54
C LEU A 11 32.42 3.17 26.83
N GLU A 12 33.22 3.95 27.55
CA GLU A 12 32.78 4.75 28.71
C GLU A 12 31.67 5.73 28.32
N TYR A 13 31.84 6.48 27.22
CA TYR A 13 30.81 7.36 26.67
C TYR A 13 29.52 6.59 26.31
N CYS A 14 29.66 5.38 25.78
CA CYS A 14 28.51 4.53 25.47
C CYS A 14 27.76 4.06 26.73
N GLU A 15 28.47 3.78 27.81
CA GLU A 15 27.93 3.31 29.08
C GLU A 15 27.35 4.45 29.92
N LEU A 16 28.12 5.52 30.15
CA LEU A 16 27.80 6.61 31.07
C LEU A 16 26.90 7.67 30.40
N ASP A 17 27.32 8.22 29.26
CA ASP A 17 26.63 9.36 28.65
C ASP A 17 25.44 8.96 27.77
N ARG A 18 25.59 7.85 27.02
CA ARG A 18 24.50 7.34 26.15
C ARG A 18 23.59 6.35 26.84
N ASN A 19 23.97 5.87 28.02
CA ASN A 19 23.23 4.89 28.81
C ASN A 19 22.78 3.69 27.97
N LEU A 20 23.70 3.18 27.12
CA LEU A 20 23.42 2.02 26.27
C LEU A 20 23.40 0.75 27.12
N SER A 21 22.60 -0.23 26.71
CA SER A 21 22.57 -1.53 27.39
C SER A 21 23.97 -2.15 27.46
N VAL A 22 24.31 -2.79 28.58
CA VAL A 22 25.57 -3.54 28.79
C VAL A 22 25.92 -4.44 27.60
N LYS A 23 24.92 -5.12 27.02
CA LYS A 23 25.11 -5.98 25.83
C LYS A 23 25.57 -5.21 24.58
N THR A 24 25.06 -4.00 24.38
CA THR A 24 25.43 -3.15 23.23
C THR A 24 26.84 -2.61 23.42
N VAL A 25 27.20 -2.14 24.62
CA VAL A 25 28.57 -1.71 24.97
C VAL A 25 29.55 -2.86 24.74
N ARG A 26 29.24 -4.06 25.25
CA ARG A 26 30.04 -5.28 25.03
C ARG A 26 30.25 -5.62 23.55
N MET A 27 29.21 -5.44 22.71
CA MET A 27 29.32 -5.71 21.27
C MET A 27 30.17 -4.66 20.56
N TYR A 28 30.02 -3.38 20.90
CA TYR A 28 30.92 -2.35 20.38
C TYR A 28 32.36 -2.60 20.79
N GLY A 29 32.60 -2.96 22.05
CA GLY A 29 33.94 -3.33 22.53
C GLY A 29 34.52 -4.50 21.74
N TYR A 30 33.74 -5.56 21.52
CA TYR A 30 34.17 -6.68 20.69
C TYR A 30 34.58 -6.25 19.27
N TYR A 31 33.75 -5.45 18.58
CA TYR A 31 34.03 -5.05 17.19
C TYR A 31 35.20 -4.07 17.08
N LEU A 32 35.32 -3.13 18.02
CA LEU A 32 36.38 -2.11 18.00
C LEU A 32 37.72 -2.69 18.46
N ASN A 33 37.75 -3.56 19.48
CA ASN A 33 38.97 -4.25 19.87
C ASN A 33 39.49 -5.13 18.73
N PHE A 34 38.59 -5.79 17.99
CA PHE A 34 39.00 -6.57 16.83
C PHE A 34 39.64 -5.70 15.73
N PHE A 35 39.06 -4.52 15.44
CA PHE A 35 39.65 -3.57 14.50
C PHE A 35 41.00 -3.05 15.02
N GLN A 36 41.07 -2.70 16.30
CA GLN A 36 42.29 -2.21 16.95
C GLN A 36 43.42 -3.24 16.85
N THR A 37 43.17 -4.49 17.26
CA THR A 37 44.16 -5.58 17.16
C THR A 37 44.61 -5.77 15.72
N TRP A 38 43.68 -5.88 14.77
CA TRP A 38 44.02 -6.00 13.36
C TRP A 38 44.89 -4.84 12.86
N LEU A 39 44.57 -3.60 13.22
CA LEU A 39 45.30 -2.41 12.78
C LEU A 39 46.73 -2.41 13.34
N LEU A 40 46.88 -2.66 14.63
CA LEU A 40 48.18 -2.68 15.32
C LEU A 40 49.07 -3.81 14.79
N ASP A 41 48.51 -5.01 14.59
CA ASP A 41 49.24 -6.15 14.03
C ASP A 41 49.67 -5.89 12.58
N THR A 42 48.79 -5.29 11.76
CA THR A 42 49.07 -4.99 10.35
C THR A 42 50.16 -3.93 10.22
N MET A 43 50.16 -2.92 11.10
CA MET A 43 51.15 -1.84 11.09
C MET A 43 52.43 -2.19 11.87
N LYS A 44 52.42 -3.29 12.64
CA LYS A 44 53.48 -3.67 13.61
C LYS A 44 53.79 -2.55 14.60
N LEU A 45 52.75 -1.97 15.19
CA LEU A 45 52.86 -0.87 16.14
C LEU A 45 52.17 -1.22 17.46
N GLU A 46 52.64 -0.66 18.57
CA GLU A 46 52.00 -0.84 19.88
C GLU A 46 50.79 0.07 20.10
N ASP A 47 50.74 1.21 19.41
CA ASP A 47 49.61 2.14 19.39
C ASP A 47 49.52 2.86 18.03
N PHE A 48 48.38 3.46 17.73
CA PHE A 48 48.12 4.15 16.47
C PHE A 48 47.28 5.41 16.69
N GLU A 49 47.71 6.53 16.11
CA GLU A 49 46.97 7.79 16.20
C GLU A 49 45.68 7.72 15.36
N VAL A 50 44.53 7.91 15.99
CA VAL A 50 43.22 7.80 15.31
C VAL A 50 43.05 8.82 14.17
N GLU A 51 43.74 9.95 14.25
CA GLU A 51 43.76 11.01 13.23
C GLU A 51 44.42 10.56 11.91
N LYS A 52 45.29 9.55 11.97
CA LYS A 52 45.98 8.97 10.81
C LYS A 52 45.18 7.86 10.13
N ILE A 53 43.99 7.52 10.64
CA ILE A 53 43.14 6.49 10.02
C ILE A 53 42.46 7.11 8.78
N ASP A 54 42.93 6.71 7.61
CA ASP A 54 42.42 7.15 6.31
C ASP A 54 41.48 6.14 5.64
N ASP A 55 40.96 6.48 4.46
CA ASP A 55 40.07 5.60 3.69
C ASP A 55 40.77 4.29 3.27
N ASN A 56 42.08 4.32 3.03
CA ASN A 56 42.84 3.15 2.61
C ASN A 56 42.92 2.11 3.73
N ILE A 57 43.14 2.54 4.98
CA ILE A 57 43.11 1.65 6.15
C ILE A 57 41.73 1.00 6.31
N ILE A 58 40.64 1.76 6.16
CA ILE A 58 39.28 1.21 6.24
C ILE A 58 39.00 0.24 5.10
N ARG A 59 39.44 0.55 3.88
CA ARG A 59 39.33 -0.34 2.72
C ARG A 59 40.08 -1.65 2.95
N ASN A 60 41.31 -1.59 3.48
CA ASN A 60 42.09 -2.79 3.80
C ASN A 60 41.44 -3.62 4.89
N PHE A 61 40.83 -2.99 5.90
CA PHE A 61 40.07 -3.71 6.92
C PHE A 61 38.86 -4.43 6.33
N ARG A 62 38.14 -3.79 5.40
CA ARG A 62 37.01 -4.41 4.70
C ARG A 62 37.46 -5.62 3.88
N LEU A 63 38.58 -5.52 3.17
CA LEU A 63 39.16 -6.64 2.41
C LEU A 63 39.59 -7.78 3.34
N TYR A 64 40.19 -7.45 4.48
CA TYR A 64 40.55 -8.44 5.51
C TYR A 64 39.31 -9.20 6.00
N LEU A 65 38.25 -8.49 6.40
CA LEU A 65 36.98 -9.09 6.86
C LEU A 65 36.27 -9.92 5.78
N SER A 66 36.45 -9.56 4.50
CA SER A 66 35.78 -10.20 3.37
C SER A 66 36.47 -11.47 2.89
N HIS A 67 37.81 -11.48 2.86
CA HIS A 67 38.57 -12.52 2.16
C HIS A 67 39.70 -13.16 2.96
N GLN A 68 40.23 -12.50 3.99
CA GLN A 68 41.42 -12.98 4.70
C GLN A 68 41.08 -13.58 6.07
N TYR A 69 40.12 -13.00 6.77
CA TYR A 69 39.71 -13.48 8.08
C TYR A 69 38.70 -14.64 7.97
N LYS A 70 39.08 -15.79 8.54
CA LYS A 70 38.20 -16.94 8.73
C LYS A 70 37.88 -17.14 10.21
N ASN A 71 36.60 -17.13 10.54
CA ASN A 71 36.18 -17.42 11.91
C ASN A 71 36.44 -18.90 12.24
N PRO A 72 37.12 -19.23 13.36
CA PRO A 72 37.51 -20.59 13.70
C PRO A 72 36.36 -21.61 13.76
N HIS A 73 35.13 -21.15 14.04
CA HIS A 73 33.96 -22.03 14.20
C HIS A 73 32.95 -21.97 13.06
N LYS A 74 33.00 -20.92 12.23
CA LYS A 74 31.92 -20.62 11.26
C LYS A 74 32.43 -20.34 9.85
N GLY A 75 33.74 -20.41 9.62
CA GLY A 75 34.36 -20.08 8.35
C GLY A 75 34.23 -18.60 8.02
N ASP A 76 33.98 -18.29 6.75
CA ASP A 76 33.93 -16.90 6.28
C ASP A 76 32.83 -16.07 6.97
N LEU A 77 33.13 -14.79 7.20
CA LEU A 77 32.16 -13.88 7.78
C LEU A 77 31.05 -13.55 6.78
N LYS A 78 29.79 -13.75 7.19
CA LYS A 78 28.63 -13.23 6.44
C LYS A 78 28.73 -11.72 6.31
N ARG A 79 28.31 -11.16 5.15
CA ARG A 79 28.24 -9.70 4.90
C ARG A 79 27.56 -8.90 6.01
N GLN A 80 26.50 -9.43 6.60
CA GLN A 80 25.82 -8.78 7.73
C GLN A 80 26.74 -8.64 8.95
N THR A 81 27.55 -9.67 9.24
CA THR A 81 28.52 -9.64 10.32
C THR A 81 29.62 -8.63 10.03
N GLN A 82 30.12 -8.57 8.79
CA GLN A 82 31.08 -7.57 8.35
C GLN A 82 30.53 -6.14 8.55
N ASN A 83 29.27 -5.90 8.18
CA ASN A 83 28.62 -4.60 8.38
C ASN A 83 28.53 -4.20 9.87
N TYR A 84 28.43 -5.13 10.82
CA TYR A 84 28.43 -4.78 12.25
C TYR A 84 29.76 -4.16 12.69
N PHE A 85 30.89 -4.64 12.17
CA PHE A 85 32.20 -4.01 12.41
C PHE A 85 32.21 -2.56 11.89
N LEU A 86 31.73 -2.34 10.67
CA LEU A 86 31.68 -1.00 10.06
C LEU A 86 30.72 -0.05 10.79
N VAL A 87 29.61 -0.56 11.33
CA VAL A 87 28.69 0.23 12.15
C VAL A 87 29.33 0.65 13.47
N ALA A 88 30.09 -0.23 14.11
CA ALA A 88 30.85 0.10 15.31
C ALA A 88 31.89 1.20 15.00
N LEU A 89 32.64 1.06 13.90
CA LEU A 89 33.60 2.08 13.44
C LEU A 89 32.96 3.44 13.15
N ARG A 90 31.81 3.45 12.47
CA ARG A 90 31.06 4.70 12.24
C ARG A 90 30.65 5.37 13.55
N SER A 91 30.16 4.59 14.52
CA SER A 91 29.75 5.13 15.82
C SER A 91 30.95 5.68 16.60
N PHE A 92 32.09 5.01 16.50
CA PHE A 92 33.35 5.42 17.11
C PHE A 92 33.86 6.74 16.48
N PHE A 93 33.90 6.86 15.15
CA PHE A 93 34.33 8.10 14.49
C PHE A 93 33.39 9.27 14.74
N ARG A 94 32.08 9.03 14.87
CA ARG A 94 31.14 10.09 15.31
C ARG A 94 31.47 10.61 16.70
N PHE A 95 31.86 9.71 17.60
CA PHE A 95 32.31 10.12 18.92
C PHE A 95 33.61 10.93 18.85
N LEU A 96 34.59 10.51 18.05
CA LEU A 96 35.85 11.25 17.87
C LEU A 96 35.62 12.66 17.31
N ILE A 97 34.74 12.80 16.32
CA ILE A 97 34.33 14.12 15.79
C ILE A 97 33.67 14.96 16.90
N LYS A 98 32.83 14.36 17.74
CA LYS A 98 32.22 15.05 18.90
C LYS A 98 33.28 15.52 19.91
N GLN A 99 34.38 14.77 20.06
CA GLN A 99 35.55 15.15 20.85
C GLN A 99 36.50 16.11 20.11
N LYS A 100 36.08 16.67 18.96
CA LYS A 100 36.86 17.58 18.10
C LYS A 100 38.16 16.98 17.55
N VAL A 101 38.24 15.65 17.47
CA VAL A 101 39.37 14.93 16.88
C VAL A 101 39.15 14.86 15.37
N LYS A 102 40.18 15.20 14.60
CA LYS A 102 40.12 15.21 13.13
C LYS A 102 40.29 13.79 12.58
N VAL A 103 39.18 13.16 12.23
CA VAL A 103 39.13 11.82 11.61
C VAL A 103 38.29 11.86 10.33
N ILE A 104 38.36 10.79 9.52
CA ILE A 104 37.50 10.67 8.34
C ILE A 104 36.02 10.71 8.71
N ALA A 105 35.21 11.28 7.81
CA ALA A 105 33.77 11.34 8.02
C ALA A 105 33.16 9.91 8.04
N PRO A 106 32.39 9.54 9.09
CA PRO A 106 31.75 8.23 9.21
C PRO A 106 30.94 7.81 7.97
N GLU A 107 30.38 8.78 7.27
CA GLU A 107 29.53 8.59 6.08
C GLU A 107 30.31 8.00 4.89
N VAL A 108 31.63 8.21 4.83
CA VAL A 108 32.54 7.65 3.79
C VAL A 108 32.64 6.12 3.90
N ILE A 109 32.48 5.55 5.10
CA ILE A 109 32.58 4.10 5.33
C ILE A 109 31.36 3.39 4.74
N GLU A 110 31.37 2.99 3.47
CA GLU A 110 30.21 2.35 2.85
C GLU A 110 29.87 0.97 3.46
N LEU A 111 28.58 0.72 3.69
CA LEU A 111 28.08 -0.58 4.13
C LEU A 111 27.78 -1.46 2.90
N GLY A 112 28.12 -2.75 2.97
CA GLY A 112 27.87 -3.67 1.87
C GLY A 112 26.37 -3.85 1.61
N LYS A 113 25.95 -3.78 0.32
CA LYS A 113 24.57 -4.07 -0.12
C LYS A 113 24.15 -5.45 0.37
N GLN A 114 23.04 -5.50 1.10
CA GLN A 114 22.45 -6.73 1.59
C GLN A 114 21.70 -7.40 0.43
N SER A 115 21.81 -8.72 0.32
CA SER A 115 20.84 -9.49 -0.47
C SER A 115 19.49 -9.39 0.24
N ASP A 116 18.47 -8.93 -0.46
CA ASP A 116 17.11 -8.90 0.06
C ASP A 116 16.70 -10.31 0.48
N ARG A 117 16.53 -10.52 1.78
CA ARG A 117 15.89 -11.76 2.24
C ARG A 117 14.41 -11.61 1.94
N SER A 118 13.88 -12.47 1.08
CA SER A 118 12.45 -12.66 0.99
C SER A 118 11.93 -13.14 2.34
N ILE A 119 11.14 -12.29 2.99
CA ILE A 119 10.46 -12.64 4.23
C ILE A 119 9.28 -13.53 3.83
N LYS A 120 9.23 -14.75 4.38
CA LYS A 120 8.14 -15.72 4.15
C LYS A 120 7.21 -15.68 5.36
N PHE A 121 5.90 -15.58 5.10
CA PHE A 121 4.87 -15.35 6.11
C PHE A 121 4.04 -16.61 6.35
N LEU A 122 3.58 -16.82 7.59
CA LEU A 122 2.63 -17.88 7.94
C LEU A 122 1.21 -17.52 7.47
N SER A 123 0.51 -18.46 6.81
CA SER A 123 -0.94 -18.39 6.56
C SER A 123 -1.75 -18.71 7.85
N PRO A 124 -3.06 -18.36 7.96
CA PRO A 124 -3.87 -18.81 9.10
C PRO A 124 -3.96 -20.33 9.14
N GLU A 125 -3.97 -20.99 7.98
CA GLU A 125 -3.93 -22.45 7.89
C GLU A 125 -2.59 -23.00 8.39
N ASP A 126 -1.47 -22.33 8.13
CA ASP A 126 -0.17 -22.70 8.71
C ASP A 126 -0.16 -22.49 10.23
N LEU A 127 -0.83 -21.46 10.74
CA LEU A 127 -0.98 -21.25 12.19
C LEU A 127 -1.85 -22.34 12.82
N GLU A 128 -2.98 -22.69 12.21
CA GLU A 128 -3.81 -23.81 12.65
C GLU A 128 -3.06 -25.13 12.63
N LYS A 129 -2.27 -25.40 11.58
CA LYS A 129 -1.39 -26.58 11.53
C LYS A 129 -0.29 -26.53 12.59
N LEU A 130 0.34 -25.38 12.80
CA LEU A 130 1.37 -25.17 13.83
C LEU A 130 0.80 -25.44 15.22
N PHE A 131 -0.43 -24.99 15.41
CA PHE A 131 -1.19 -25.13 16.63
C PHE A 131 -1.65 -26.56 16.90
N ALA A 132 -2.22 -27.21 15.89
CA ALA A 132 -2.65 -28.61 15.94
C ALA A 132 -1.47 -29.60 16.05
N ALA A 133 -0.27 -29.20 15.61
CA ALA A 133 0.94 -30.02 15.72
C ALA A 133 1.44 -30.18 17.17
N VAL A 134 0.87 -29.42 18.13
CA VAL A 134 1.20 -29.52 19.55
C VAL A 134 0.35 -30.60 20.20
N ASP A 135 1.00 -31.71 20.56
CA ASP A 135 0.46 -32.65 21.54
C ASP A 135 0.54 -32.02 22.93
N TYR A 136 -0.61 -31.86 23.59
CA TYR A 136 -0.79 -31.20 24.88
C TYR A 136 -1.27 -32.16 25.99
N SER A 137 -1.15 -33.48 25.79
CA SER A 137 -1.38 -34.49 26.84
C SER A 137 -0.49 -34.25 28.07
N GLU A 138 0.79 -33.95 27.82
CA GLU A 138 1.80 -33.69 28.85
C GLU A 138 1.98 -32.20 29.17
N ILE A 139 2.52 -31.89 30.37
CA ILE A 139 2.75 -30.51 30.82
C ILE A 139 3.69 -29.72 29.89
N ILE A 140 4.66 -30.40 29.26
CA ILE A 140 5.56 -29.81 28.25
C ILE A 140 4.77 -29.37 27.01
N GLY A 141 3.80 -30.18 26.61
CA GLY A 141 2.90 -29.91 25.50
C GLY A 141 1.98 -28.73 25.78
N LEU A 142 1.38 -28.69 26.97
CA LEU A 142 0.58 -27.55 27.44
C LEU A 142 1.40 -26.25 27.51
N ARG A 143 2.64 -26.32 28.02
CA ARG A 143 3.57 -25.18 28.01
C ARG A 143 3.80 -24.69 26.59
N ASP A 144 4.16 -25.58 25.68
CA ASP A 144 4.49 -25.21 24.30
C ASP A 144 3.27 -24.65 23.57
N ARG A 145 2.07 -25.20 23.84
CA ARG A 145 0.78 -24.72 23.34
C ARG A 145 0.48 -23.31 23.83
N ALA A 146 0.52 -23.09 25.13
CA ALA A 146 0.31 -21.79 25.76
C ALA A 146 1.35 -20.76 25.29
N LEU A 147 2.62 -21.17 25.15
CA LEU A 147 3.69 -20.33 24.64
C LEU A 147 3.42 -19.86 23.21
N LEU A 148 3.01 -20.75 22.31
CA LEU A 148 2.69 -20.37 20.93
C LEU A 148 1.45 -19.47 20.89
N GLU A 149 0.41 -19.78 21.66
CA GLU A 149 -0.81 -18.98 21.73
C GLU A 149 -0.52 -17.57 22.28
N VAL A 150 0.24 -17.45 23.38
CA VAL A 150 0.66 -16.15 23.91
C VAL A 150 1.51 -15.42 22.87
N LEU A 151 2.52 -16.06 22.28
CA LEU A 151 3.41 -15.42 21.30
C LEU A 151 2.64 -14.88 20.08
N PHE A 152 1.77 -15.68 19.47
CA PHE A 152 1.03 -15.28 18.27
C PHE A 152 -0.19 -14.42 18.58
N SER A 153 -0.73 -14.48 19.80
CA SER A 153 -1.81 -13.59 20.25
C SER A 153 -1.31 -12.20 20.64
N THR A 154 -0.09 -12.08 21.16
CA THR A 154 0.43 -10.83 21.73
C THR A 154 1.44 -10.11 20.84
N GLY A 155 2.02 -10.79 19.85
CA GLY A 155 3.05 -10.21 18.99
C GLY A 155 4.36 -9.87 19.72
N LEU A 156 4.58 -10.41 20.92
CA LEU A 156 5.81 -10.18 21.68
C LEU A 156 7.05 -10.60 20.92
N ARG A 157 8.16 -9.88 21.12
CA ARG A 157 9.46 -10.42 20.74
C ARG A 157 9.73 -11.69 21.56
N VAL A 158 10.40 -12.67 20.97
CA VAL A 158 10.78 -13.91 21.68
C VAL A 158 11.56 -13.61 22.98
N SER A 159 12.37 -12.55 22.99
CA SER A 159 13.07 -12.09 24.19
C SER A 159 12.17 -11.49 25.26
N GLU A 160 11.07 -10.85 24.86
CA GLU A 160 10.08 -10.30 25.80
C GLU A 160 9.24 -11.46 26.38
N LEU A 161 8.79 -12.40 25.53
CA LEU A 161 8.09 -13.61 25.97
C LEU A 161 8.92 -14.44 26.95
N ALA A 162 10.22 -14.63 26.65
CA ALA A 162 11.14 -15.35 27.52
C ALA A 162 11.25 -14.70 28.90
N GLY A 163 11.11 -13.37 28.98
CA GLY A 163 11.27 -12.57 30.19
C GLY A 163 10.06 -12.50 31.11
N LEU A 164 8.89 -13.00 30.69
CA LEU A 164 7.66 -12.89 31.47
C LEU A 164 7.68 -13.73 32.75
N ASN A 165 7.04 -13.22 33.79
CA ASN A 165 6.70 -13.94 35.01
C ASN A 165 5.19 -14.11 35.14
N ARG A 166 4.77 -15.13 35.91
CA ARG A 166 3.34 -15.40 36.13
C ARG A 166 2.63 -14.34 36.99
N ASP A 167 3.35 -13.66 37.87
CA ASP A 167 2.86 -12.55 38.72
C ASP A 167 2.65 -11.25 37.93
N GLN A 168 3.16 -11.16 36.71
CA GLN A 168 2.97 -9.99 35.83
C GLN A 168 1.67 -10.06 35.02
N ILE A 169 1.01 -11.22 34.98
CA ILE A 169 -0.14 -11.47 34.11
C ILE A 169 -1.41 -11.57 34.93
N ASN A 170 -2.35 -10.67 34.63
CA ASN A 170 -3.72 -10.80 35.12
C ASN A 170 -4.53 -11.59 34.09
N LEU A 171 -4.92 -12.81 34.45
CA LEU A 171 -5.71 -13.69 33.58
C LEU A 171 -7.19 -13.28 33.50
N ASP A 172 -7.72 -12.61 34.54
CA ASP A 172 -9.11 -12.16 34.59
C ASP A 172 -9.33 -10.98 33.64
N SER A 173 -8.43 -9.99 33.66
CA SER A 173 -8.46 -8.86 32.72
C SER A 173 -7.77 -9.17 31.39
N GLY A 174 -6.97 -10.24 31.33
CA GLY A 174 -6.25 -10.66 30.13
C GLY A 174 -5.16 -9.68 29.71
N GLU A 175 -4.53 -8.96 30.63
CA GLU A 175 -3.50 -7.95 30.34
C GLU A 175 -2.26 -8.06 31.24
N PHE A 176 -1.13 -7.58 30.73
CA PHE A 176 0.14 -7.55 31.46
C PHE A 176 1.10 -6.48 30.94
N GLY A 177 2.01 -6.03 31.81
CA GLY A 177 3.05 -5.06 31.47
C GLY A 177 4.32 -5.72 30.92
N VAL A 178 4.94 -5.12 29.89
CA VAL A 178 6.27 -5.50 29.40
C VAL A 178 7.18 -4.29 29.22
N ILE A 179 8.47 -4.46 29.52
CA ILE A 179 9.49 -3.42 29.35
C ILE A 179 10.27 -3.69 28.06
N GLY A 180 10.14 -2.79 27.09
CA GLY A 180 10.79 -2.90 25.80
C GLY A 180 12.23 -2.35 25.78
N LYS A 181 12.87 -2.41 24.60
CA LYS A 181 14.21 -1.82 24.38
C LYS A 181 14.19 -0.32 24.71
N GLY A 182 15.09 0.11 25.61
CA GLY A 182 15.17 1.48 26.11
C GLY A 182 14.31 1.78 27.32
N GLY A 183 13.95 0.77 28.12
CA GLY A 183 13.44 0.92 29.49
C GLY A 183 11.98 1.36 29.64
N LYS A 184 11.20 1.41 28.56
CA LYS A 184 9.79 1.86 28.61
C LYS A 184 8.83 0.68 28.78
N ALA A 185 7.96 0.76 29.80
CA ALA A 185 6.86 -0.17 30.04
C ALA A 185 5.68 0.07 29.08
N ARG A 186 4.97 -1.01 28.68
CA ARG A 186 3.71 -0.98 27.91
C ARG A 186 2.79 -2.11 28.37
N VAL A 187 1.47 -1.93 28.28
CA VAL A 187 0.48 -2.98 28.56
C VAL A 187 0.19 -3.78 27.29
N VAL A 188 0.04 -5.10 27.42
CA VAL A 188 -0.18 -6.08 26.36
C VAL A 188 -1.41 -6.92 26.73
N PHE A 189 -2.26 -7.21 25.75
CA PHE A 189 -3.50 -7.97 25.94
C PHE A 189 -3.38 -9.39 25.37
N LEU A 190 -3.99 -10.35 26.06
CA LEU A 190 -4.14 -11.74 25.65
C LEU A 190 -5.52 -11.93 24.99
N SER A 191 -5.57 -12.73 23.92
CA SER A 191 -6.85 -13.22 23.42
C SER A 191 -7.43 -14.26 24.39
N LYS A 192 -8.76 -14.45 24.35
CA LYS A 192 -9.44 -15.46 25.16
C LYS A 192 -8.80 -16.85 25.03
N LYS A 193 -8.48 -17.29 23.81
CA LYS A 193 -7.78 -18.57 23.58
C LYS A 193 -6.41 -18.63 24.26
N ALA A 194 -5.63 -17.54 24.17
CA ALA A 194 -4.32 -17.49 24.83
C ALA A 194 -4.47 -17.52 26.36
N THR A 195 -5.46 -16.81 26.91
CA THR A 195 -5.80 -16.86 28.34
C THR A 195 -6.23 -18.26 28.76
N ASP A 196 -7.09 -18.93 27.99
CA ASP A 196 -7.58 -20.29 28.29
C ASP A 196 -6.41 -21.29 28.32
N TRP A 197 -5.57 -21.30 27.27
CA TRP A 197 -4.40 -22.18 27.22
C TRP A 197 -3.36 -21.85 28.29
N LEU A 198 -3.15 -20.56 28.58
CA LEU A 198 -2.25 -20.14 29.64
C LEU A 198 -2.77 -20.56 31.02
N SER A 199 -4.07 -20.45 31.26
CA SER A 199 -4.73 -20.90 32.48
C SER A 199 -4.62 -22.41 32.65
N MET A 200 -4.90 -23.18 31.60
CA MET A 200 -4.73 -24.65 31.61
C MET A 200 -3.28 -25.05 31.93
N TYR A 201 -2.30 -24.35 31.35
CA TYR A 201 -0.90 -24.60 31.65
C TYR A 201 -0.55 -24.26 33.10
N LEU A 202 -0.98 -23.10 33.60
CA LEU A 202 -0.67 -22.64 34.96
C LEU A 202 -1.36 -23.49 36.04
N GLN A 203 -2.58 -23.98 35.80
CA GLN A 203 -3.28 -24.88 36.73
C GLN A 203 -2.58 -26.25 36.87
N LYS A 204 -1.94 -26.74 35.81
CA LYS A 204 -1.19 -28.01 35.85
C LYS A 204 0.22 -27.85 36.44
N ARG A 205 0.68 -26.62 36.68
CA ARG A 205 1.99 -26.36 37.30
C ARG A 205 1.88 -26.45 38.82
N ASP A 206 2.62 -27.39 39.41
CA ASP A 206 2.83 -27.51 40.85
C ASP A 206 4.28 -27.15 41.19
N ASP A 207 4.62 -25.85 41.06
CA ASP A 207 5.98 -25.37 41.32
C ASP A 207 6.03 -23.91 41.83
N PRO A 208 7.04 -23.55 42.64
CA PRO A 208 7.18 -22.21 43.21
C PRO A 208 7.86 -21.18 42.27
N TYR A 209 8.22 -21.54 41.03
CA TYR A 209 9.03 -20.66 40.16
C TYR A 209 8.25 -19.54 39.45
N LYS A 210 8.73 -18.31 39.59
CA LYS A 210 8.14 -17.10 38.98
C LYS A 210 8.09 -17.05 37.45
N PRO A 211 9.09 -17.55 36.69
CA PRO A 211 9.06 -17.46 35.23
C PRO A 211 7.78 -18.07 34.63
N LEU A 212 7.19 -17.37 33.67
CA LEU A 212 5.93 -17.80 33.05
C LEU A 212 6.09 -19.13 32.34
N PHE A 213 7.17 -19.30 31.57
CA PHE A 213 7.49 -20.54 30.88
C PHE A 213 8.83 -21.11 31.37
N ILE A 214 8.78 -22.33 31.91
CA ILE A 214 9.94 -23.04 32.48
C ILE A 214 10.38 -24.24 31.63
N ARG A 215 11.63 -24.66 31.79
CA ARG A 215 12.12 -25.94 31.25
C ARG A 215 11.71 -27.11 32.16
N TYR A 216 11.45 -28.27 31.57
CA TYR A 216 11.14 -29.53 32.29
C TYR A 216 12.19 -30.62 32.03
N SER A 217 13.29 -30.27 31.37
CA SER A 217 14.41 -31.17 31.06
C SER A 217 15.74 -30.53 31.45
N GLY A 218 16.71 -31.36 31.83
CA GLY A 218 18.01 -30.94 32.37
C GLY A 218 18.18 -31.33 33.85
N PRO A 219 19.31 -30.94 34.47
CA PRO A 219 19.59 -31.27 35.88
C PRO A 219 18.46 -30.80 36.80
N ARG A 220 18.17 -31.62 37.83
CA ARG A 220 17.05 -31.41 38.76
C ARG A 220 17.37 -30.27 39.75
N PRO A 221 16.35 -29.64 40.37
CA PRO A 221 16.51 -28.49 41.27
C PRO A 221 17.46 -28.71 42.46
N GLU A 222 17.66 -29.97 42.86
CA GLU A 222 18.57 -30.38 43.94
C GLU A 222 20.05 -29.96 43.68
N GLU A 223 20.38 -29.47 42.47
CA GLU A 223 21.69 -28.95 42.09
C GLU A 223 21.79 -27.39 42.11
N GLY A 224 21.13 -26.70 43.04
CA GLY A 224 21.35 -25.25 43.26
C GLY A 224 20.96 -24.35 42.07
N LEU A 225 19.89 -24.69 41.36
CA LEU A 225 19.44 -23.93 40.19
C LEU A 225 18.66 -22.67 40.60
N THR A 226 19.26 -21.49 40.38
CA THR A 226 18.58 -20.17 40.50
C THR A 226 17.36 -20.07 39.58
N GLU A 227 16.33 -19.28 39.93
CA GLU A 227 15.11 -19.05 39.10
C GLU A 227 15.43 -18.73 37.61
N ASN A 228 16.51 -17.97 37.36
CA ASN A 228 16.96 -17.61 36.01
C ASN A 228 17.44 -18.80 35.16
N LYS A 229 17.91 -19.87 35.79
CA LYS A 229 18.35 -21.09 35.09
C LYS A 229 17.16 -21.95 34.63
N LEU A 230 16.01 -21.86 35.30
CA LEU A 230 14.80 -22.61 34.96
C LEU A 230 13.96 -21.95 33.85
N ARG A 231 14.08 -20.63 33.69
CA ARG A 231 13.45 -19.85 32.61
C ARG A 231 13.82 -20.41 31.22
N LEU A 232 12.83 -20.53 30.33
CA LEU A 232 13.12 -20.85 28.94
C LEU A 232 13.99 -19.75 28.29
N SER A 233 15.14 -20.17 27.75
CA SER A 233 15.97 -19.26 26.97
C SER A 233 15.30 -18.89 25.64
N VAL A 234 15.64 -17.72 25.08
CA VAL A 234 15.21 -17.30 23.72
C VAL A 234 15.48 -18.40 22.70
N ARG A 235 16.65 -19.04 22.77
CA ARG A 235 17.04 -20.12 21.87
C ARG A 235 16.19 -21.38 22.05
N SER A 236 15.76 -21.68 23.28
CA SER A 236 14.85 -22.79 23.55
C SER A 236 13.48 -22.52 22.94
N ILE A 237 12.96 -21.30 23.09
CA ILE A 237 11.69 -20.89 22.49
C ILE A 237 11.76 -20.95 20.96
N GLU A 238 12.83 -20.43 20.35
CA GLU A 238 13.06 -20.51 18.90
C GLU A 238 13.10 -21.97 18.41
N ARG A 239 13.74 -22.87 19.17
CA ARG A 239 13.76 -24.31 18.88
C ARG A 239 12.38 -24.94 19.02
N THR A 240 11.60 -24.55 20.01
CA THR A 240 10.20 -25.00 20.19
C THR A 240 9.38 -24.59 18.96
N ILE A 241 9.48 -23.33 18.52
CA ILE A 241 8.79 -22.85 17.31
C ILE A 241 9.25 -23.64 16.08
N ASP A 242 10.55 -23.85 15.89
CA ASP A 242 11.09 -24.62 14.76
C ASP A 242 10.68 -26.10 14.78
N LYS A 243 10.56 -26.69 15.98
CA LYS A 243 10.05 -28.06 16.18
C LYS A 243 8.62 -28.19 15.67
N TYR A 244 7.71 -27.35 16.12
CA TYR A 244 6.30 -27.42 15.71
C TYR A 244 6.09 -26.98 14.26
N ARG A 245 6.90 -26.03 13.78
CA ARG A 245 6.95 -25.68 12.35
C ARG A 245 7.23 -26.88 11.46
N LYS A 246 8.26 -27.66 11.81
CA LYS A 246 8.63 -28.88 11.08
C LYS A 246 7.52 -29.93 11.15
N LYS A 247 6.95 -30.16 12.34
CA LYS A 247 5.80 -31.06 12.52
C LYS A 247 4.58 -30.65 11.70
N ALA A 248 4.34 -29.35 11.56
CA ALA A 248 3.25 -28.78 10.78
C ALA A 248 3.51 -28.75 9.26
N GLY A 249 4.66 -29.24 8.77
CA GLY A 249 5.02 -29.26 7.35
C GLY A 249 5.38 -27.88 6.77
N ILE A 250 5.72 -26.90 7.62
CA ILE A 250 6.00 -25.52 7.18
C ILE A 250 7.47 -25.39 6.77
N LEU A 251 7.75 -25.31 5.48
CA LEU A 251 9.11 -25.43 4.92
C LEU A 251 10.02 -24.21 5.15
N PHE A 252 9.48 -23.04 5.50
CA PHE A 252 10.26 -21.80 5.70
C PHE A 252 10.34 -21.40 7.17
N ARG A 253 11.44 -20.73 7.59
CA ARG A 253 11.62 -20.28 8.98
C ARG A 253 10.60 -19.21 9.37
N ILE A 254 10.03 -19.37 10.56
CA ILE A 254 9.08 -18.45 11.16
C ILE A 254 9.85 -17.36 11.92
N GLY A 255 9.55 -16.10 11.65
CA GLY A 255 10.02 -14.94 12.42
C GLY A 255 8.86 -13.98 12.74
N PRO A 256 9.02 -13.05 13.70
CA PRO A 256 7.91 -12.34 14.36
C PRO A 256 7.19 -11.25 13.54
N HIS A 257 7.26 -11.25 12.21
CA HIS A 257 6.67 -10.19 11.39
C HIS A 257 5.56 -10.78 10.52
N VAL A 258 4.31 -10.56 10.92
CA VAL A 258 3.10 -10.98 10.23
C VAL A 258 2.21 -9.76 9.98
N LEU A 259 1.47 -9.79 8.85
CA LEU A 259 0.37 -8.93 8.34
C LEU A 259 0.80 -8.06 7.14
N ARG A 260 0.42 -8.30 5.88
CA ARG A 260 -0.82 -8.67 5.14
C ARG A 260 -1.78 -7.53 4.77
N HIS A 261 -1.35 -6.56 3.96
CA HIS A 261 -2.24 -5.72 3.13
C HIS A 261 -1.47 -5.30 1.87
N CYS A 262 -1.90 -5.64 0.64
CA CYS A 262 -1.12 -5.23 -0.54
C CYS A 262 -1.93 -5.10 -1.84
N LEU A 263 -1.35 -4.32 -2.75
CA LEU A 263 -1.79 -3.99 -4.10
C LEU A 263 -1.10 -4.86 -5.16
N HIS A 264 -1.79 -5.11 -6.27
CA HIS A 264 -1.20 -5.76 -7.45
C HIS A 264 -0.07 -4.89 -8.06
N PRO A 265 0.96 -5.48 -8.70
CA PRO A 265 2.09 -4.73 -9.27
C PRO A 265 1.71 -3.60 -10.22
N GLN A 266 0.64 -3.78 -11.00
CA GLN A 266 0.17 -2.83 -12.01
C GLN A 266 -0.84 -1.81 -11.47
N THR A 267 -1.19 -1.84 -10.18
CA THR A 267 -2.09 -0.84 -9.61
C THR A 267 -1.48 0.56 -9.77
N LEU A 268 -2.18 1.47 -10.43
CA LEU A 268 -1.79 2.85 -10.65
C LEU A 268 -2.02 3.66 -9.38
N ILE A 269 -1.01 4.41 -8.94
CA ILE A 269 -1.00 5.22 -7.73
C ILE A 269 -0.75 6.68 -8.11
N ALA A 270 -1.64 7.57 -7.66
CA ALA A 270 -1.48 9.00 -7.85
C ALA A 270 -0.34 9.55 -6.98
N VAL A 271 0.69 10.11 -7.62
CA VAL A 271 1.79 10.80 -6.95
C VAL A 271 1.73 12.30 -7.24
N ASN A 272 2.51 13.14 -6.53
CA ASN A 272 2.31 14.59 -6.55
C ASN A 272 2.31 15.26 -7.94
N ASP A 273 3.05 14.69 -8.88
CA ASP A 273 3.33 15.22 -10.23
C ASP A 273 3.21 14.14 -11.33
N SER A 274 2.68 12.96 -10.99
CA SER A 274 2.62 11.82 -11.92
C SER A 274 1.69 10.71 -11.44
N ILE A 275 1.61 9.63 -12.21
CA ILE A 275 1.00 8.36 -11.82
C ILE A 275 2.05 7.26 -12.01
N LEU A 276 2.22 6.42 -11.00
CA LEU A 276 3.15 5.29 -11.04
C LEU A 276 2.40 4.00 -10.75
N THR A 277 2.82 2.90 -11.34
CA THR A 277 2.38 1.59 -10.86
C THR A 277 2.91 1.32 -9.44
N ALA A 278 2.25 0.46 -8.68
CA ALA A 278 2.71 0.04 -7.36
C ALA A 278 4.15 -0.50 -7.44
N ARG A 279 4.47 -1.30 -8.45
CA ARG A 279 5.84 -1.78 -8.66
C ARG A 279 6.85 -0.65 -8.87
N GLU A 280 6.53 0.33 -9.71
CA GLU A 280 7.42 1.47 -9.95
C GLU A 280 7.57 2.35 -8.71
N LEU A 281 6.47 2.64 -8.01
CA LEU A 281 6.53 3.37 -6.75
C LEU A 281 7.40 2.61 -5.74
N PHE A 282 7.30 1.28 -5.67
CA PHE A 282 8.12 0.45 -4.78
C PHE A 282 9.62 0.61 -5.02
N TYR A 283 10.07 0.46 -6.26
CA TYR A 283 11.50 0.51 -6.60
C TYR A 283 12.05 1.93 -6.77
N SER A 284 11.21 2.95 -6.85
CA SER A 284 11.66 4.35 -6.93
C SER A 284 12.11 4.90 -5.57
N ALA A 285 12.94 5.95 -5.58
CA ALA A 285 13.24 6.75 -4.39
C ALA A 285 12.09 7.69 -3.99
N ARG A 286 11.04 7.79 -4.81
CA ARG A 286 9.93 8.73 -4.64
C ARG A 286 9.12 8.39 -3.40
N LYS A 287 8.69 9.43 -2.69
CA LYS A 287 7.88 9.32 -1.47
C LYS A 287 6.60 10.14 -1.53
N ASP A 288 6.57 11.23 -2.28
CA ASP A 288 5.44 12.15 -2.25
C ASP A 288 4.24 11.60 -3.03
N ILE A 289 3.08 11.54 -2.38
CA ILE A 289 1.83 10.98 -2.93
C ILE A 289 0.62 11.84 -2.58
N TYR A 290 -0.51 11.58 -3.24
CA TYR A 290 -1.82 12.11 -2.82
C TYR A 290 -2.58 11.11 -1.95
N SER A 291 -3.03 11.58 -0.80
CA SER A 291 -3.93 10.86 0.10
C SER A 291 -5.23 11.64 0.32
N PHE A 292 -6.19 11.03 1.00
CA PHE A 292 -7.50 11.58 1.25
C PHE A 292 -7.76 11.73 2.74
N ASN A 293 -8.09 12.94 3.17
CA ASN A 293 -8.46 13.21 4.55
C ASN A 293 -9.96 12.93 4.73
N THR A 294 -10.29 11.86 5.46
CA THR A 294 -11.68 11.41 5.67
C THR A 294 -12.52 12.38 6.50
N LYS A 295 -11.90 13.32 7.23
CA LYS A 295 -12.61 14.35 8.02
C LYS A 295 -12.93 15.58 7.19
N SER A 296 -11.95 16.11 6.46
CA SER A 296 -12.15 17.28 5.58
C SER A 296 -12.81 16.91 4.25
N LEU A 297 -12.84 15.61 3.93
CA LEU A 297 -13.18 15.07 2.62
C LEU A 297 -12.37 15.74 1.51
N LYS A 298 -11.06 15.96 1.70
CA LYS A 298 -10.17 16.59 0.71
C LYS A 298 -9.02 15.66 0.33
N VAL A 299 -8.57 15.78 -0.92
CA VAL A 299 -7.31 15.18 -1.37
C VAL A 299 -6.18 16.12 -0.98
N GLU A 300 -5.13 15.59 -0.34
CA GLU A 300 -4.03 16.33 0.26
C GLU A 300 -2.68 15.68 -0.09
N LYS A 301 -1.61 16.47 -0.07
CA LYS A 301 -0.25 15.97 -0.25
C LYS A 301 0.21 15.22 1.00
N ASP A 302 0.81 14.06 0.78
CA ASP A 302 1.26 13.14 1.81
C ASP A 302 2.54 12.41 1.38
N LYS A 303 3.07 11.53 2.23
CA LYS A 303 4.35 10.86 1.99
C LYS A 303 4.31 9.39 2.35
N VAL A 304 4.82 8.57 1.43
CA VAL A 304 5.21 7.19 1.68
C VAL A 304 6.50 7.17 2.49
N ILE A 305 6.45 6.65 3.70
CA ILE A 305 7.62 6.55 4.59
C ILE A 305 8.16 5.12 4.67
N GLN A 306 7.35 4.11 4.32
CA GLN A 306 7.77 2.73 4.23
C GLN A 306 7.16 2.02 3.02
N LYS A 307 7.90 1.07 2.45
CA LYS A 307 7.49 0.24 1.31
C LYS A 307 7.71 -1.23 1.68
N SER A 308 6.75 -2.10 1.38
CA SER A 308 6.90 -3.55 1.59
C SER A 308 6.36 -4.36 0.43
N GLN A 309 6.81 -5.60 0.28
CA GLN A 309 6.30 -6.55 -0.70
C GLN A 309 6.19 -7.96 -0.12
N HIS A 310 5.23 -8.74 -0.58
CA HIS A 310 5.09 -10.17 -0.24
C HIS A 310 4.29 -10.91 -1.31
N ASN A 311 4.11 -12.23 -1.15
CA ASN A 311 3.30 -13.05 -2.06
C ASN A 311 1.97 -13.42 -1.41
N THR A 312 0.85 -13.22 -2.10
CA THR A 312 -0.50 -13.58 -1.59
C THR A 312 -1.52 -13.79 -2.70
N TYR A 313 -2.72 -14.27 -2.34
CA TYR A 313 -3.85 -14.38 -3.24
C TYR A 313 -4.54 -13.04 -3.44
N LEU A 314 -4.96 -12.79 -4.67
CA LEU A 314 -5.63 -11.55 -5.05
C LEU A 314 -7.14 -11.73 -5.15
N TYR A 315 -7.84 -10.63 -4.91
CA TYR A 315 -9.22 -10.42 -5.26
C TYR A 315 -9.27 -9.34 -6.34
N GLU A 316 -10.10 -9.56 -7.35
CA GLU A 316 -10.52 -8.56 -8.32
C GLU A 316 -11.86 -7.98 -7.86
N ILE A 317 -11.89 -6.66 -7.69
CA ILE A 317 -13.08 -5.90 -7.36
C ILE A 317 -13.39 -5.00 -8.55
N LYS A 318 -14.59 -5.14 -9.11
CA LYS A 318 -15.10 -4.23 -10.16
C LYS A 318 -16.26 -3.44 -9.59
N ALA A 319 -16.16 -2.13 -9.62
CA ALA A 319 -17.16 -1.20 -9.11
C ALA A 319 -17.41 -0.09 -10.14
N ASP A 320 -18.62 -0.03 -10.71
CA ASP A 320 -19.03 0.91 -11.75
C ASP A 320 -17.89 1.30 -12.73
N GLY A 321 -17.33 0.33 -13.46
CA GLY A 321 -16.28 0.60 -14.47
C GLY A 321 -14.88 0.90 -13.92
N TYR A 322 -14.66 0.86 -12.61
CA TYR A 322 -13.32 0.86 -11.99
C TYR A 322 -12.96 -0.55 -11.53
N GLU A 323 -11.68 -0.88 -11.58
CA GLU A 323 -11.15 -2.17 -11.15
C GLU A 323 -9.97 -2.03 -10.21
N LEU A 324 -9.98 -2.79 -9.12
CA LEU A 324 -8.86 -2.92 -8.19
C LEU A 324 -8.54 -4.39 -7.95
N LYS A 325 -7.26 -4.74 -8.13
CA LYS A 325 -6.70 -6.03 -7.75
C LYS A 325 -5.86 -5.87 -6.50
N CYS A 326 -6.26 -6.53 -5.42
CA CYS A 326 -5.60 -6.41 -4.12
C CYS A 326 -5.72 -7.70 -3.30
N SER A 327 -4.91 -7.82 -2.25
CA SER A 327 -5.00 -8.95 -1.31
C SER A 327 -6.35 -8.94 -0.59
N GLY A 328 -6.85 -10.11 -0.16
CA GLY A 328 -8.13 -10.19 0.57
C GLY A 328 -8.20 -9.36 1.85
N GLU A 329 -7.06 -9.12 2.51
CA GLU A 329 -6.99 -8.28 3.72
C GLU A 329 -6.90 -6.78 3.42
N HIS A 330 -6.63 -6.39 2.17
CA HIS A 330 -6.50 -4.97 1.80
C HIS A 330 -7.80 -4.21 2.09
N ARG A 331 -7.70 -3.02 2.69
CA ARG A 331 -8.86 -2.28 3.18
C ARG A 331 -9.25 -1.17 2.22
N ILE A 332 -10.54 -1.10 1.94
CA ILE A 332 -11.14 -0.12 1.03
C ILE A 332 -12.19 0.66 1.82
N PHE A 333 -12.29 1.96 1.56
CA PHE A 333 -13.30 2.79 2.17
C PHE A 333 -14.67 2.53 1.54
N VAL A 334 -15.66 2.25 2.38
CA VAL A 334 -17.05 2.03 2.01
C VAL A 334 -17.96 2.97 2.78
N PHE A 335 -19.09 3.35 2.19
CA PHE A 335 -20.17 3.94 2.96
C PHE A 335 -20.97 2.84 3.67
N SER A 336 -21.09 2.91 4.99
CA SER A 336 -21.94 2.01 5.76
C SER A 336 -22.29 2.62 7.10
N LYS A 337 -23.54 2.42 7.55
CA LYS A 337 -24.03 2.90 8.85
C LYS A 337 -23.73 4.38 9.04
N ASP A 338 -24.26 5.22 8.16
CA ASP A 338 -24.16 6.69 8.17
C ASP A 338 -22.76 7.33 8.03
N SER A 339 -21.70 6.53 7.84
CA SER A 339 -20.32 7.03 7.79
C SER A 339 -19.45 6.31 6.77
N ILE A 340 -18.27 6.87 6.50
CA ILE A 340 -17.21 6.21 5.72
C ILE A 340 -16.44 5.30 6.68
N VAL A 341 -16.46 4.01 6.40
CA VAL A 341 -15.76 2.98 7.19
C VAL A 341 -14.84 2.16 6.31
N GLU A 342 -13.84 1.53 6.91
CA GLU A 342 -12.97 0.59 6.20
C GLU A 342 -13.58 -0.81 6.19
N LYS A 343 -13.44 -1.49 5.05
CA LYS A 343 -13.82 -2.89 4.89
C LYS A 343 -12.75 -3.65 4.12
N LYS A 344 -12.46 -4.87 4.54
CA LYS A 344 -11.48 -5.72 3.85
C LYS A 344 -12.01 -6.13 2.48
N ALA A 345 -11.14 -6.26 1.50
CA ALA A 345 -11.46 -6.69 0.15
C ALA A 345 -12.23 -8.01 0.13
N LYS A 346 -11.84 -8.99 0.97
CA LYS A 346 -12.52 -10.28 1.10
C LYS A 346 -13.94 -10.16 1.68
N ASP A 347 -14.20 -9.15 2.51
CA ASP A 347 -15.47 -8.94 3.20
C ASP A 347 -16.46 -8.09 2.39
N LEU A 348 -15.97 -7.36 1.37
CA LEU A 348 -16.82 -6.58 0.46
C LEU A 348 -17.93 -7.45 -0.14
N LYS A 349 -19.13 -6.87 -0.22
CA LYS A 349 -20.32 -7.49 -0.81
C LYS A 349 -20.64 -6.81 -2.12
N VAL A 350 -21.25 -7.56 -3.04
CA VAL A 350 -21.88 -6.96 -4.22
C VAL A 350 -22.95 -5.98 -3.73
N SER A 351 -23.01 -4.81 -4.36
CA SER A 351 -23.80 -3.65 -3.96
C SER A 351 -23.26 -2.77 -2.82
N ASP A 352 -22.12 -3.11 -2.20
CA ASP A 352 -21.42 -2.13 -1.37
C ASP A 352 -21.01 -0.92 -2.23
N TYR A 353 -21.00 0.28 -1.63
CA TYR A 353 -20.53 1.50 -2.29
C TYR A 353 -19.14 1.87 -1.75
N ILE A 354 -18.12 1.77 -2.61
CA ILE A 354 -16.75 2.16 -2.30
C ILE A 354 -16.51 3.63 -2.65
N VAL A 355 -15.55 4.26 -1.98
CA VAL A 355 -15.16 5.65 -2.24
C VAL A 355 -14.09 5.70 -3.34
N ALA A 356 -14.29 6.58 -4.32
CA ALA A 356 -13.30 6.91 -5.35
C ALA A 356 -13.17 8.43 -5.50
N VAL A 357 -12.13 8.90 -6.17
CA VAL A 357 -11.91 10.33 -6.42
C VAL A 357 -12.56 10.78 -7.73
N LYS A 358 -13.09 12.00 -7.76
CA LYS A 358 -13.57 12.66 -8.97
C LYS A 358 -12.44 13.36 -9.73
N LYS A 359 -11.45 13.87 -9.00
CA LYS A 359 -10.33 14.62 -9.56
C LYS A 359 -9.04 14.34 -8.78
N ILE A 360 -7.93 14.24 -9.50
CA ILE A 360 -6.57 14.17 -8.96
C ILE A 360 -5.87 15.48 -9.31
N PHE A 361 -5.19 16.09 -8.34
CA PHE A 361 -4.41 17.28 -8.62
C PHE A 361 -3.19 16.90 -9.47
N HIS A 362 -2.92 17.70 -10.50
CA HIS A 362 -1.80 17.49 -11.40
C HIS A 362 -1.06 18.80 -11.63
N GLN A 363 0.26 18.75 -11.45
CA GLN A 363 1.16 19.84 -11.80
C GLN A 363 2.32 19.23 -12.58
N GLY A 364 2.06 18.99 -13.87
CA GLY A 364 3.04 18.41 -14.79
C GLY A 364 4.14 19.39 -15.19
N LYS A 365 5.17 18.84 -15.82
CA LYS A 365 6.27 19.60 -16.43
C LYS A 365 6.29 19.34 -17.93
N LYS A 366 6.82 20.29 -18.71
CA LYS A 366 6.97 20.11 -20.15
C LYS A 366 7.91 18.94 -20.45
N ILE A 367 7.45 17.97 -21.25
CA ILE A 367 8.25 16.81 -21.66
C ILE A 367 8.65 16.91 -23.14
N LEU A 368 7.67 17.14 -24.00
CA LEU A 368 7.78 17.38 -25.44
C LEU A 368 6.96 18.64 -25.78
N ASN A 369 6.43 18.71 -27.00
CA ASN A 369 5.46 19.71 -27.41
C ASN A 369 4.07 19.05 -27.60
N PRO A 370 2.96 19.79 -27.37
CA PRO A 370 1.62 19.24 -27.51
C PRO A 370 1.28 18.68 -28.91
N PRO A 371 1.67 19.34 -30.03
CA PRO A 371 1.44 18.79 -31.38
C PRO A 371 2.04 17.39 -31.61
N LEU A 372 3.25 17.15 -31.11
CA LEU A 372 3.91 15.86 -31.21
C LEU A 372 3.16 14.81 -30.39
N TRP A 373 2.68 15.15 -29.19
CA TRP A 373 1.83 14.26 -28.40
C TRP A 373 0.54 13.89 -29.10
N ARG A 374 -0.06 14.82 -29.83
CA ARG A 374 -1.24 14.52 -30.65
C ARG A 374 -0.95 13.52 -31.77
N ILE A 375 0.18 13.67 -32.46
CA ILE A 375 0.65 12.69 -33.47
C ILE A 375 0.89 11.32 -32.80
N ILE A 376 1.56 11.30 -31.65
CA ILE A 376 1.82 10.07 -30.87
C ILE A 376 0.50 9.37 -30.52
N GLY A 377 -0.51 10.11 -30.05
CA GLY A 377 -1.82 9.57 -29.72
C GLY A 377 -2.51 8.91 -30.91
N TYR A 378 -2.49 9.56 -32.08
CA TYR A 378 -3.11 9.00 -33.29
C TYR A 378 -2.37 7.76 -33.78
N VAL A 379 -1.02 7.79 -33.79
CA VAL A 379 -0.21 6.62 -34.16
C VAL A 379 -0.44 5.47 -33.18
N LEU A 380 -0.68 5.74 -31.89
CA LEU A 380 -1.00 4.70 -30.92
C LEU A 380 -2.34 4.02 -31.21
N GLY A 381 -3.33 4.73 -31.76
CA GLY A 381 -4.59 4.16 -32.22
C GLY A 381 -4.41 3.40 -33.54
N ASP A 382 -4.40 4.15 -34.64
CA ASP A 382 -4.49 3.64 -36.02
C ASP A 382 -3.14 3.62 -36.78
N GLY A 383 -2.03 3.86 -36.08
CA GLY A 383 -0.70 3.82 -36.67
C GLY A 383 -0.06 2.44 -36.72
N ILE A 384 0.74 2.22 -37.76
CA ILE A 384 1.66 1.09 -37.93
C ILE A 384 3.08 1.65 -38.12
N VAL A 385 3.96 1.28 -37.19
CA VAL A 385 5.39 1.63 -37.21
C VAL A 385 6.17 0.44 -37.77
N ASN A 386 6.77 0.60 -38.95
CA ASN A 386 7.60 -0.44 -39.57
C ASN A 386 9.08 -0.06 -39.49
N LEU A 387 9.79 -0.70 -38.58
CA LEU A 387 11.22 -0.45 -38.31
C LEU A 387 12.09 -0.73 -39.54
N SER A 388 11.89 -1.85 -40.23
CA SER A 388 12.69 -2.27 -41.38
C SER A 388 12.51 -1.33 -42.58
N GLY A 389 11.26 -0.94 -42.86
CA GLY A 389 10.91 -0.02 -43.93
C GLY A 389 11.10 1.46 -43.60
N ARG A 390 11.47 1.78 -42.34
CA ARG A 390 11.64 3.14 -41.80
C ARG A 390 10.42 4.03 -42.08
N VAL A 391 9.24 3.44 -42.07
CA VAL A 391 8.01 4.06 -42.52
C VAL A 391 6.94 3.93 -41.45
N ILE A 392 6.26 5.04 -41.22
CA ILE A 392 5.09 5.10 -40.34
C ILE A 392 3.88 5.28 -41.23
N ARG A 393 2.86 4.46 -41.03
CA ARG A 393 1.59 4.51 -41.77
C ARG A 393 0.44 4.71 -40.81
N ILE A 394 -0.50 5.56 -41.18
CA ILE A 394 -1.72 5.82 -40.44
C ILE A 394 -2.87 5.55 -41.41
N TYR A 395 -3.88 4.79 -40.97
CA TYR A 395 -5.03 4.44 -41.80
C TYR A 395 -6.29 5.07 -41.23
N ASP A 396 -7.06 5.77 -42.07
CA ASP A 396 -8.37 6.28 -41.68
C ASP A 396 -9.34 6.29 -42.88
N LYS A 397 -10.63 6.19 -42.62
CA LYS A 397 -11.67 6.34 -43.65
C LYS A 397 -11.99 7.81 -43.93
N ASN A 398 -11.75 8.69 -42.97
CA ASN A 398 -11.98 10.11 -43.08
C ASN A 398 -10.72 10.81 -43.61
N LEU A 399 -10.82 11.36 -44.83
CA LEU A 399 -9.73 12.08 -45.47
C LEU A 399 -9.37 13.37 -44.71
N ASP A 400 -10.35 14.09 -44.19
CA ASP A 400 -10.15 15.37 -43.48
C ASP A 400 -9.25 15.19 -42.24
N TYR A 401 -9.35 14.03 -41.57
CA TYR A 401 -8.48 13.70 -40.44
C TYR A 401 -7.05 13.49 -40.92
N LEU A 402 -6.84 12.71 -41.98
CA LEU A 402 -5.49 12.50 -42.51
C LEU A 402 -4.87 13.80 -43.01
N GLU A 403 -5.64 14.68 -43.66
CA GLU A 403 -5.14 15.99 -44.12
C GLU A 403 -4.73 16.88 -42.94
N PHE A 404 -5.54 16.92 -41.87
CA PHE A 404 -5.16 17.61 -40.63
C PHE A 404 -3.86 17.05 -40.03
N TYR A 405 -3.74 15.72 -39.91
CA TYR A 405 -2.54 15.09 -39.36
C TYR A 405 -1.33 15.24 -40.28
N GLN A 406 -1.52 15.27 -41.60
CA GLN A 406 -0.46 15.56 -42.57
C GLN A 406 0.12 16.95 -42.32
N GLN A 407 -0.73 17.98 -42.26
CA GLN A 407 -0.30 19.35 -41.95
C GLN A 407 0.38 19.44 -40.58
N LEU A 408 -0.16 18.76 -39.57
CA LEU A 408 0.41 18.73 -38.22
C LEU A 408 1.81 18.09 -38.21
N ILE A 409 1.99 16.98 -38.93
CA ILE A 409 3.27 16.27 -39.08
C ILE A 409 4.29 17.15 -39.80
N GLU A 410 3.94 17.71 -40.96
CA GLU A 410 4.86 18.53 -41.76
C GLU A 410 5.28 19.79 -40.99
N LYS A 411 4.34 20.42 -40.29
CA LYS A 411 4.61 21.61 -39.47
C LYS A 411 5.50 21.29 -38.27
N THR A 412 5.20 20.21 -37.54
CA THR A 412 5.83 19.86 -36.25
C THR A 412 7.19 19.17 -36.44
N LEU A 413 7.28 18.25 -37.38
CA LEU A 413 8.44 17.38 -37.58
C LEU A 413 9.33 17.83 -38.75
N LYS A 414 8.86 18.72 -39.62
CA LYS A 414 9.59 19.18 -40.83
C LYS A 414 9.94 18.04 -41.79
N ILE A 415 9.09 17.02 -41.85
CA ILE A 415 9.23 15.84 -42.73
C ILE A 415 8.11 15.86 -43.75
N LYS A 416 8.39 15.54 -45.02
CA LYS A 416 7.37 15.36 -46.04
C LYS A 416 6.51 14.13 -45.76
N SER A 417 5.21 14.25 -45.99
CA SER A 417 4.27 13.14 -45.80
C SER A 417 3.30 13.05 -46.98
N HIS A 418 2.72 11.86 -47.18
CA HIS A 418 1.93 11.55 -48.36
C HIS A 418 0.64 10.85 -47.99
N ILE A 419 -0.47 11.28 -48.58
CA ILE A 419 -1.76 10.60 -48.50
C ILE A 419 -2.00 9.83 -49.80
N LYS A 420 -2.43 8.56 -49.71
CA LYS A 420 -2.86 7.75 -50.83
C LYS A 420 -4.17 7.03 -50.47
N LYS A 421 -5.13 6.96 -51.41
CA LYS A 421 -6.31 6.09 -51.27
C LYS A 421 -5.92 4.62 -51.46
N ASN A 422 -6.41 3.73 -50.60
CA ASN A 422 -6.15 2.30 -50.76
C ASN A 422 -6.98 1.73 -51.91
N GLU A 423 -6.35 0.92 -52.76
CA GLU A 423 -7.00 0.35 -53.96
C GLU A 423 -8.14 -0.62 -53.61
N ASN A 424 -7.98 -1.36 -52.50
CA ASN A 424 -8.89 -2.43 -52.09
C ASN A 424 -9.86 -2.05 -50.96
N SER A 425 -9.96 -0.76 -50.58
CA SER A 425 -10.87 -0.34 -49.51
C SER A 425 -11.22 1.15 -49.59
N ASN A 426 -12.32 1.54 -48.94
CA ASN A 426 -12.70 2.95 -48.78
C ASN A 426 -11.86 3.69 -47.70
N SER A 427 -10.63 3.23 -47.45
CA SER A 427 -9.71 3.90 -46.52
C SER A 427 -8.59 4.60 -47.26
N TYR A 428 -8.04 5.59 -46.59
CA TYR A 428 -6.86 6.33 -47.00
C TYR A 428 -5.70 5.94 -46.09
N GLN A 429 -4.49 6.07 -46.60
CA GLN A 429 -3.26 5.91 -45.83
C GLN A 429 -2.46 7.21 -45.88
N LEU A 430 -2.04 7.68 -44.72
CA LEU A 430 -1.04 8.72 -44.56
C LEU A 430 0.28 8.04 -44.19
N TYR A 431 1.35 8.32 -44.92
CA TYR A 431 2.66 7.72 -44.66
C TYR A 431 3.80 8.71 -44.80
N PHE A 432 4.86 8.47 -44.02
CA PHE A 432 6.07 9.28 -44.01
C PHE A 432 7.26 8.44 -43.56
N TYR A 433 8.45 8.83 -44.00
CA TYR A 433 9.70 8.10 -43.73
C TYR A 433 10.56 8.88 -42.76
N ASN A 434 10.95 8.24 -41.65
CA ASN A 434 11.91 8.83 -40.72
C ASN A 434 12.50 7.78 -39.78
N THR A 435 13.82 7.56 -39.86
CA THR A 435 14.52 6.55 -39.03
C THR A 435 14.54 6.92 -37.55
N GLU A 436 14.78 8.19 -37.22
CA GLU A 436 14.88 8.66 -35.83
C GLU A 436 13.54 8.55 -35.11
N LEU A 437 12.46 8.91 -35.82
CA LEU A 437 11.11 8.86 -35.27
C LEU A 437 10.61 7.43 -35.08
N ASN A 438 11.02 6.48 -35.93
CA ASN A 438 10.73 5.07 -35.71
C ASN A 438 11.38 4.55 -34.42
N ARG A 439 12.67 4.86 -34.20
CA ARG A 439 13.36 4.53 -32.94
C ARG A 439 12.72 5.21 -31.75
N PHE A 440 12.30 6.46 -31.91
CA PHE A 440 11.58 7.20 -30.87
C PHE A 440 10.25 6.51 -30.50
N PHE A 441 9.46 6.05 -31.48
CA PHE A 441 8.24 5.29 -31.20
C PHE A 441 8.51 3.92 -30.55
N GLU A 442 9.62 3.27 -30.93
CA GLU A 442 10.11 2.06 -30.26
C GLU A 442 10.44 2.32 -28.78
N ASP A 443 11.20 3.38 -28.50
CA ASP A 443 11.58 3.80 -27.14
C ASP A 443 10.36 4.19 -26.28
N LEU A 444 9.27 4.64 -26.90
CA LEU A 444 7.99 4.91 -26.23
C LEU A 444 7.16 3.64 -25.98
N GLY A 445 7.60 2.47 -26.45
CA GLY A 445 6.91 1.19 -26.27
C GLY A 445 5.71 1.01 -27.21
N MET A 446 5.69 1.70 -28.35
CA MET A 446 4.51 1.74 -29.25
C MET A 446 4.47 0.63 -30.31
N ILE A 447 5.47 -0.26 -30.32
CA ILE A 447 5.60 -1.39 -31.27
C ILE A 447 5.05 -2.70 -30.66
N GLU A 448 4.52 -2.63 -29.44
CA GLU A 448 3.88 -3.76 -28.78
C GLU A 448 2.60 -4.23 -29.50
N LEU A 449 2.21 -5.48 -29.22
CA LEU A 449 0.93 -6.03 -29.68
C LEU A 449 -0.24 -5.13 -29.24
N SER A 450 -1.30 -5.05 -30.04
CA SER A 450 -2.42 -4.13 -29.79
C SER A 450 -3.04 -4.29 -28.39
N ASN A 451 -3.12 -5.52 -27.88
CA ASN A 451 -3.64 -5.84 -26.55
C ASN A 451 -2.65 -5.58 -25.39
N LYS A 452 -1.41 -5.18 -25.70
CA LYS A 452 -0.34 -4.85 -24.75
C LYS A 452 0.06 -3.37 -24.79
N LYS A 453 -0.45 -2.58 -25.74
CA LYS A 453 -0.21 -1.13 -25.82
C LYS A 453 -0.49 -0.45 -24.47
N THR A 454 0.28 0.58 -24.13
CA THR A 454 0.12 1.36 -22.90
C THR A 454 0.34 2.85 -23.14
N VAL A 455 -0.24 3.66 -22.24
CA VAL A 455 0.40 4.82 -21.62
C VAL A 455 1.90 5.05 -21.88
N PRO A 456 2.41 5.92 -22.79
CA PRO A 456 3.83 6.25 -22.75
C PRO A 456 4.20 6.86 -21.38
N GLN A 457 5.13 6.23 -20.66
CA GLN A 457 5.31 6.49 -19.22
C GLN A 457 5.64 7.96 -18.89
N LYS A 458 6.36 8.65 -19.78
CA LYS A 458 6.70 10.07 -19.60
C LYS A 458 5.46 10.97 -19.57
N LEU A 459 4.37 10.57 -20.25
CA LEU A 459 3.14 11.35 -20.36
C LEU A 459 2.46 11.59 -19.02
N PHE A 460 2.54 10.63 -18.07
CA PHE A 460 1.91 10.81 -16.75
C PHE A 460 2.43 12.02 -15.98
N SER A 461 3.65 12.49 -16.29
CA SER A 461 4.27 13.70 -15.71
C SER A 461 4.24 14.94 -16.61
N ALA A 462 3.67 14.82 -17.82
CA ALA A 462 3.62 15.89 -18.82
C ALA A 462 2.62 17.00 -18.44
N THR A 463 2.67 18.16 -19.08
CA THR A 463 1.71 19.23 -18.79
C THR A 463 0.28 18.82 -19.14
N GLY A 464 -0.72 19.52 -18.59
CA GLY A 464 -2.12 19.28 -18.94
C GLY A 464 -2.36 19.35 -20.45
N GLU A 465 -1.78 20.35 -21.12
CA GLU A 465 -1.89 20.54 -22.57
C GLU A 465 -1.27 19.39 -23.39
N GLU A 466 -0.13 18.85 -22.96
CA GLU A 466 0.49 17.69 -23.60
C GLU A 466 -0.39 16.44 -23.47
N ILE A 467 -0.96 16.22 -22.27
CA ILE A 467 -1.84 15.08 -21.98
C ILE A 467 -3.13 15.18 -22.81
N THR A 468 -3.78 16.35 -22.85
CA THR A 468 -5.02 16.53 -23.61
C THR A 468 -4.81 16.38 -25.11
N ASN A 469 -3.65 16.82 -25.64
CA ASN A 469 -3.31 16.62 -27.04
C ASN A 469 -3.06 15.14 -27.38
N PHE A 470 -2.34 14.40 -26.52
CA PHE A 470 -2.21 12.94 -26.69
C PHE A 470 -3.57 12.24 -26.70
N ILE A 471 -4.43 12.56 -25.73
CA ILE A 471 -5.77 11.97 -25.63
C ILE A 471 -6.60 12.34 -26.88
N ALA A 472 -6.53 13.59 -27.34
CA ALA A 472 -7.22 14.03 -28.56
C ALA A 472 -6.77 13.21 -29.78
N GLY A 473 -5.46 12.99 -29.94
CA GLY A 473 -4.94 12.16 -31.02
C GLY A 473 -5.43 10.72 -30.97
N PHE A 474 -5.40 10.13 -29.78
CA PHE A 474 -5.92 8.77 -29.60
C PHE A 474 -7.43 8.68 -29.82
N TYR A 475 -8.18 9.71 -29.43
CA TYR A 475 -9.63 9.79 -29.64
C TYR A 475 -9.99 10.01 -31.12
N ASP A 476 -9.22 10.83 -31.84
CA ASP A 476 -9.39 11.04 -33.28
C ASP A 476 -9.23 9.72 -34.05
N ALA A 477 -8.40 8.80 -33.58
CA ALA A 477 -8.31 7.44 -34.09
C ALA A 477 -9.48 6.55 -33.57
N GLU A 478 -9.53 6.27 -32.27
CA GLU A 478 -10.33 5.18 -31.69
C GLU A 478 -11.70 5.60 -31.10
N GLY A 479 -11.97 6.91 -31.05
CA GLY A 479 -13.17 7.49 -30.45
C GLY A 479 -14.41 7.48 -31.36
N LEU A 480 -15.59 7.60 -30.77
CA LEU A 480 -16.84 7.79 -31.49
C LEU A 480 -17.17 9.28 -31.70
N THR A 481 -17.88 9.59 -32.77
CA THR A 481 -18.42 10.94 -33.03
C THR A 481 -19.72 11.22 -32.27
N THR A 482 -20.49 10.18 -31.96
CA THR A 482 -21.85 10.30 -31.39
C THR A 482 -21.88 10.34 -29.85
N SER A 483 -20.82 9.88 -29.20
CA SER A 483 -20.69 9.89 -27.74
C SER A 483 -19.23 9.86 -27.34
N PRO A 484 -18.85 10.44 -26.18
CA PRO A 484 -17.48 10.43 -25.67
C PRO A 484 -17.09 9.04 -25.17
N ARG A 485 -16.80 8.16 -26.14
CA ARG A 485 -16.46 6.75 -25.95
C ARG A 485 -15.32 6.38 -26.89
N LEU A 486 -14.31 5.71 -26.33
CA LEU A 486 -13.13 5.23 -27.06
C LEU A 486 -12.88 3.75 -26.79
N PHE A 487 -12.27 3.05 -27.74
CA PHE A 487 -12.07 1.61 -27.68
C PHE A 487 -10.59 1.22 -27.70
N SER A 488 -10.29 0.04 -27.16
CA SER A 488 -9.00 -0.62 -27.36
C SER A 488 -9.11 -2.12 -27.04
N SER A 489 -8.24 -2.92 -27.65
CA SER A 489 -7.99 -4.29 -27.20
C SER A 489 -7.09 -4.33 -25.95
N SER A 490 -6.33 -3.26 -25.66
CA SER A 490 -5.55 -3.13 -24.44
C SER A 490 -6.37 -2.56 -23.30
N LYS A 491 -6.71 -3.41 -22.34
CA LYS A 491 -7.40 -2.99 -21.12
C LYS A 491 -6.57 -2.00 -20.29
N ILE A 492 -5.26 -2.27 -20.19
CA ILE A 492 -4.33 -1.46 -19.37
C ILE A 492 -4.21 -0.05 -19.95
N LEU A 493 -4.17 0.09 -21.28
CA LEU A 493 -4.19 1.40 -21.94
C LEU A 493 -5.41 2.22 -21.50
N LEU A 494 -6.60 1.61 -21.51
CA LEU A 494 -7.83 2.29 -21.10
C LEU A 494 -7.87 2.59 -19.60
N GLU A 495 -7.34 1.73 -18.73
CA GLU A 495 -7.19 2.02 -17.29
C GLU A 495 -6.24 3.20 -17.04
N GLN A 496 -5.18 3.31 -17.83
CA GLN A 496 -4.24 4.43 -17.76
C GLN A 496 -4.85 5.74 -18.27
N ILE A 497 -5.60 5.69 -19.37
CA ILE A 497 -6.37 6.85 -19.88
C ILE A 497 -7.45 7.25 -18.87
N GLN A 498 -8.15 6.29 -18.25
CA GLN A 498 -9.11 6.53 -17.17
C GLN A 498 -8.47 7.30 -16.01
N MET A 499 -7.25 6.95 -15.63
CA MET A 499 -6.50 7.71 -14.61
C MET A 499 -6.09 9.11 -15.06
N LEU A 500 -5.69 9.30 -16.33
CA LEU A 500 -5.38 10.63 -16.88
C LEU A 500 -6.63 11.53 -16.94
N PHE A 501 -7.80 10.98 -17.24
CA PHE A 501 -9.06 11.72 -17.24
C PHE A 501 -9.39 12.32 -15.86
N LEU A 502 -8.98 11.67 -14.77
CA LEU A 502 -9.15 12.21 -13.42
C LEU A 502 -8.32 13.49 -13.18
N TYR A 503 -7.25 13.78 -13.94
CA TYR A 503 -6.57 15.09 -13.84
C TYR A 503 -7.48 16.25 -14.28
N PHE A 504 -8.41 15.98 -15.19
CA PHE A 504 -9.33 16.97 -15.76
C PHE A 504 -10.73 16.90 -15.13
N GLY A 505 -10.92 16.03 -14.13
CA GLY A 505 -12.24 15.81 -13.52
C GLY A 505 -13.23 15.14 -14.45
N ILE A 506 -12.74 14.31 -15.38
CA ILE A 506 -13.56 13.52 -16.30
C ILE A 506 -13.72 12.13 -15.69
N ASP A 507 -14.94 11.75 -15.36
CA ASP A 507 -15.27 10.38 -14.94
C ASP A 507 -15.55 9.50 -16.16
N ALA A 508 -14.70 8.50 -16.35
CA ALA A 508 -14.87 7.54 -17.42
C ALA A 508 -14.96 6.12 -16.86
N HIS A 509 -15.86 5.31 -17.42
CA HIS A 509 -16.19 3.97 -16.95
C HIS A 509 -15.70 2.94 -17.95
N LEU A 510 -14.91 1.97 -17.47
CA LEU A 510 -14.42 0.87 -18.30
C LEU A 510 -15.49 -0.21 -18.48
N GLU A 511 -15.76 -0.55 -19.73
CA GLU A 511 -16.64 -1.63 -20.13
C GLU A 511 -15.86 -2.65 -20.96
N GLY A 512 -16.24 -3.93 -20.89
CA GLY A 512 -15.59 -4.99 -21.65
C GLY A 512 -16.62 -5.93 -22.26
N ARG A 513 -16.39 -6.33 -23.51
CA ARG A 513 -17.19 -7.36 -24.19
C ARG A 513 -16.29 -8.30 -24.98
N THR A 514 -16.68 -9.57 -25.03
CA THR A 514 -16.07 -10.52 -25.96
C THR A 514 -16.69 -10.30 -27.34
N ARG A 515 -15.85 -10.02 -28.33
CA ARG A 515 -16.25 -9.86 -29.72
C ARG A 515 -15.80 -11.09 -30.51
N ARG A 516 -16.73 -11.69 -31.25
CA ARG A 516 -16.40 -12.68 -32.28
C ARG A 516 -16.43 -11.97 -33.64
N VAL A 517 -15.33 -12.04 -34.38
CA VAL A 517 -15.20 -11.50 -35.72
C VAL A 517 -15.04 -12.67 -36.68
N ILE A 518 -15.90 -12.75 -37.69
CA ILE A 518 -15.81 -13.75 -38.76
C ILE A 518 -15.15 -13.03 -39.95
N LEU A 519 -14.03 -13.57 -40.44
CA LEU A 519 -13.34 -12.98 -41.58
C LEU A 519 -14.13 -13.26 -42.88
N PRO A 520 -14.30 -12.24 -43.74
CA PRO A 520 -15.12 -12.35 -44.95
C PRO A 520 -14.56 -13.34 -45.99
N HIS A 521 -13.25 -13.58 -46.02
CA HIS A 521 -12.60 -14.35 -47.09
C HIS A 521 -12.35 -15.83 -46.79
N ASN A 522 -12.49 -16.30 -45.55
CA ASN A 522 -12.20 -17.70 -45.20
C ASN A 522 -13.09 -18.30 -44.09
N GLY A 523 -14.11 -17.57 -43.63
CA GLY A 523 -15.03 -18.04 -42.58
C GLY A 523 -14.39 -18.28 -41.21
N LYS A 524 -13.08 -18.02 -41.02
CA LYS A 524 -12.40 -18.20 -39.73
C LYS A 524 -12.94 -17.18 -38.74
N SER A 525 -13.36 -17.67 -37.57
CA SER A 525 -13.83 -16.83 -36.49
C SER A 525 -12.71 -16.59 -35.48
N PHE A 526 -12.46 -15.32 -35.15
CA PHE A 526 -11.56 -14.90 -34.08
C PHE A 526 -12.40 -14.36 -32.94
N THR A 527 -12.13 -14.85 -31.73
CA THR A 527 -12.77 -14.35 -30.51
C THR A 527 -11.73 -13.54 -29.74
N GLY A 528 -12.01 -12.26 -29.51
CA GLY A 528 -11.12 -11.35 -28.80
C GLY A 528 -11.92 -10.44 -27.86
N ASN A 529 -11.30 -10.00 -26.76
CA ASN A 529 -11.91 -9.02 -25.89
C ASN A 529 -11.67 -7.61 -26.45
N ILE A 530 -12.72 -6.80 -26.48
CA ILE A 530 -12.62 -5.36 -26.73
C ILE A 530 -13.15 -4.63 -25.52
N TYR A 531 -12.41 -3.60 -25.13
CA TYR A 531 -12.76 -2.73 -24.02
C TYR A 531 -13.17 -1.37 -24.56
N GLY A 532 -14.10 -0.73 -23.86
CA GLY A 532 -14.53 0.63 -24.13
C GLY A 532 -14.40 1.46 -22.88
N LEU A 533 -13.97 2.70 -23.01
CA LEU A 533 -13.94 3.68 -21.94
C LEU A 533 -14.99 4.75 -22.26
N VAL A 534 -15.92 4.97 -21.34
CA VAL A 534 -17.18 5.68 -21.62
C VAL A 534 -17.37 6.81 -20.63
N ILE A 535 -17.66 8.01 -21.14
CA ILE A 535 -18.02 9.16 -20.34
C ILE A 535 -19.54 9.34 -20.44
N ILE A 536 -20.22 9.30 -19.29
CA ILE A 536 -21.69 9.17 -19.25
C ILE A 536 -22.35 10.39 -18.61
N ASP A 537 -21.76 10.95 -17.56
CA ASP A 537 -22.36 12.07 -16.85
C ASP A 537 -22.07 13.42 -17.54
N LYS A 538 -23.05 14.33 -17.46
CA LYS A 538 -22.99 15.63 -18.13
C LYS A 538 -21.74 16.43 -17.77
N GLN A 539 -21.37 16.49 -16.49
CA GLN A 539 -20.23 17.28 -16.04
C GLN A 539 -18.92 16.77 -16.65
N SER A 540 -18.74 15.45 -16.71
CA SER A 540 -17.57 14.85 -17.34
C SER A 540 -17.56 15.01 -18.86
N ILE A 541 -18.72 15.00 -19.52
CA ILE A 541 -18.84 15.31 -20.96
C ILE A 541 -18.44 16.76 -21.23
N ASP A 542 -18.96 17.70 -20.44
CA ASP A 542 -18.59 19.13 -20.54
C ASP A 542 -17.08 19.31 -20.31
N ASN A 543 -16.52 18.65 -19.29
CA ASN A 543 -15.08 18.66 -19.05
C ASN A 543 -14.30 18.05 -20.22
N PHE A 544 -14.79 16.97 -20.84
CA PHE A 544 -14.14 16.36 -22.00
C PHE A 544 -14.11 17.31 -23.19
N ILE A 545 -15.25 17.92 -23.54
CA ILE A 545 -15.38 18.89 -24.64
C ILE A 545 -14.45 20.09 -24.40
N ASN A 546 -14.42 20.60 -23.17
CA ASN A 546 -13.63 21.78 -22.83
C ASN A 546 -12.11 21.54 -22.82
N HIS A 547 -11.66 20.32 -22.47
CA HIS A 547 -10.23 20.04 -22.31
C HIS A 547 -9.61 19.28 -23.49
N ILE A 548 -10.36 18.43 -24.20
CA ILE A 548 -9.83 17.53 -25.22
C ILE A 548 -10.07 18.11 -26.61
N PRO A 549 -9.04 18.64 -27.30
CA PRO A 549 -9.21 19.33 -28.58
C PRO A 549 -9.40 18.37 -29.78
N THR A 550 -10.23 17.34 -29.66
CA THR A 550 -10.48 16.34 -30.73
C THR A 550 -11.18 16.93 -31.95
N MET A 551 -11.00 16.32 -33.13
CA MET A 551 -11.72 16.66 -34.36
C MET A 551 -13.14 16.08 -34.40
N LYS A 552 -13.51 15.21 -33.45
CA LYS A 552 -14.80 14.48 -33.44
C LYS A 552 -15.93 15.20 -32.69
N VAL A 553 -15.81 16.49 -32.35
CA VAL A 553 -16.68 17.17 -31.36
C VAL A 553 -18.05 17.62 -31.89
N ASN A 554 -18.36 17.45 -33.18
CA ASN A 554 -19.49 18.19 -33.77
C ASN A 554 -20.91 17.67 -33.49
N ASP A 555 -21.11 16.56 -32.77
CA ASP A 555 -22.47 16.09 -32.53
C ASP A 555 -22.61 15.10 -31.37
N PHE A 556 -21.99 15.41 -30.22
CA PHE A 556 -22.43 14.77 -28.96
C PHE A 556 -23.83 15.31 -28.67
N SER A 557 -24.85 14.78 -29.37
CA SER A 557 -26.23 15.05 -29.03
C SER A 557 -26.38 14.69 -27.55
N LEU A 558 -26.41 15.72 -26.71
CA LEU A 558 -26.78 15.60 -25.33
C LEU A 558 -28.25 15.17 -25.39
N LYS A 559 -28.52 13.87 -25.61
CA LYS A 559 -29.73 13.29 -25.05
C LYS A 559 -29.60 13.65 -23.59
N GLU A 560 -30.39 14.64 -23.15
CA GLU A 560 -30.45 15.18 -21.80
C GLU A 560 -30.72 14.04 -20.83
N THR A 561 -29.72 13.22 -20.61
CA THR A 561 -29.72 12.21 -19.59
C THR A 561 -29.25 13.01 -18.41
N ARG A 562 -30.22 13.59 -17.68
CA ARG A 562 -30.04 14.12 -16.34
C ARG A 562 -29.59 12.97 -15.42
N PHE A 563 -28.39 12.45 -15.64
CA PHE A 563 -27.71 11.54 -14.74
C PHE A 563 -27.16 12.39 -13.60
N GLU A 564 -28.06 12.88 -12.76
CA GLU A 564 -27.70 13.49 -11.51
C GLU A 564 -27.10 12.45 -10.56
N GLU A 565 -26.08 12.86 -9.80
CA GLU A 565 -25.38 12.00 -8.87
C GLU A 565 -26.35 11.39 -7.85
N LYS A 566 -26.42 10.06 -7.84
CA LYS A 566 -27.21 9.28 -6.89
C LYS A 566 -26.36 8.94 -5.67
N LEU A 567 -26.87 9.26 -4.49
CA LEU A 567 -26.13 9.12 -3.23
C LEU A 567 -26.53 7.84 -2.49
N PRO A 568 -25.57 6.99 -2.06
CA PRO A 568 -25.86 5.73 -1.37
C PRO A 568 -26.21 5.91 0.12
N PHE A 569 -26.91 6.98 0.48
CA PHE A 569 -27.14 7.42 1.86
C PHE A 569 -28.44 6.90 2.48
N GLN A 570 -28.85 5.70 2.05
CA GLN A 570 -30.09 5.07 2.50
C GLN A 570 -30.06 4.78 4.00
N ASP A 571 -28.89 4.41 4.54
CA ASP A 571 -28.69 4.17 5.98
C ASP A 571 -28.99 5.43 6.83
N ILE A 572 -28.62 6.62 6.34
CA ILE A 572 -28.93 7.89 7.02
C ILE A 572 -30.44 8.11 7.06
N ILE A 573 -31.11 7.90 5.93
CA ILE A 573 -32.57 8.06 5.82
C ILE A 573 -33.29 7.05 6.71
N GLN A 574 -32.85 5.79 6.70
CA GLN A 574 -33.40 4.74 7.54
C GLN A 574 -33.25 5.06 9.02
N LYS A 575 -32.07 5.51 9.46
CA LYS A 575 -31.83 5.98 10.83
C LYS A 575 -32.82 7.08 11.24
N CYS A 576 -33.05 8.07 10.38
CA CYS A 576 -33.98 9.17 10.64
C CYS A 576 -35.44 8.69 10.72
N ILE A 577 -35.85 7.79 9.81
CA ILE A 577 -37.21 7.21 9.82
C ILE A 577 -37.43 6.37 11.09
N THR A 578 -36.44 5.56 11.50
CA THR A 578 -36.52 4.77 12.74
C THR A 578 -36.72 5.68 13.94
N LYS A 579 -35.90 6.73 14.08
CA LYS A 579 -36.04 7.71 15.17
C LYS A 579 -37.37 8.46 15.13
N ALA A 580 -37.90 8.75 13.94
CA ALA A 580 -39.22 9.37 13.82
C ALA A 580 -40.33 8.45 14.34
N LYS A 581 -40.24 7.14 14.07
CA LYS A 581 -41.18 6.15 14.60
C LYS A 581 -41.08 6.04 16.11
N GLU A 582 -39.87 5.93 16.65
CA GLU A 582 -39.60 5.88 18.10
C GLU A 582 -40.17 7.11 18.83
N ASN A 583 -39.96 8.29 18.26
CA ASN A 583 -40.44 9.56 18.82
C ASN A 583 -41.89 9.91 18.45
N LYS A 584 -42.61 9.02 17.75
CA LYS A 584 -43.98 9.24 17.25
C LYS A 584 -44.15 10.53 16.43
N VAL A 585 -43.12 10.94 15.69
CA VAL A 585 -43.13 12.15 14.86
C VAL A 585 -43.72 11.85 13.49
N GLN A 586 -44.81 12.52 13.12
CA GLN A 586 -45.35 12.47 11.76
C GLN A 586 -44.51 13.33 10.81
N TYR A 587 -43.77 12.68 9.90
CA TYR A 587 -42.87 13.38 8.98
C TYR A 587 -43.43 13.54 7.56
N CYS A 588 -44.26 12.62 7.07
CA CYS A 588 -44.74 12.64 5.67
C CYS A 588 -45.45 13.96 5.27
N PRO A 589 -46.39 14.52 6.05
CA PRO A 589 -47.09 15.75 5.66
C PRO A 589 -46.15 16.96 5.52
N ILE A 590 -45.09 16.99 6.33
CA ILE A 590 -44.11 18.08 6.33
C ILE A 590 -43.21 17.96 5.10
N PHE A 591 -42.78 16.75 4.75
CA PHE A 591 -42.00 16.51 3.55
C PHE A 591 -42.77 16.78 2.26
N GLU A 592 -44.05 16.41 2.21
CA GLU A 592 -44.91 16.72 1.06
C GLU A 592 -45.13 18.22 0.91
N ARG A 593 -45.54 18.91 1.99
CA ARG A 593 -45.88 20.35 1.94
C ARG A 593 -44.67 21.24 1.67
N LYS A 594 -43.53 20.99 2.33
CA LYS A 594 -42.37 21.89 2.28
C LYS A 594 -41.34 21.54 1.22
N PHE A 595 -41.27 20.27 0.81
CA PHE A 595 -40.21 19.77 -0.07
C PHE A 595 -40.74 19.00 -1.28
N GLY A 596 -42.06 18.82 -1.41
CA GLY A 596 -42.67 18.06 -2.51
C GLY A 596 -42.39 16.55 -2.45
N ILE A 597 -41.93 16.01 -1.32
CA ILE A 597 -41.53 14.61 -1.19
C ILE A 597 -42.65 13.80 -0.52
N LYS A 598 -43.50 13.17 -1.33
CA LYS A 598 -44.66 12.38 -0.84
C LYS A 598 -44.29 11.13 -0.04
N HIS A 599 -43.28 10.39 -0.52
CA HIS A 599 -42.91 9.09 0.05
C HIS A 599 -41.43 9.04 0.41
N VAL A 600 -41.06 9.49 1.61
CA VAL A 600 -39.66 9.45 2.08
C VAL A 600 -39.12 8.01 2.17
N SER A 601 -39.97 7.04 2.52
CA SER A 601 -39.59 5.63 2.65
C SER A 601 -39.08 4.98 1.36
N ARG A 602 -39.43 5.51 0.17
CA ARG A 602 -38.95 4.98 -1.11
C ARG A 602 -37.43 5.06 -1.24
N TYR A 603 -36.80 6.03 -0.56
CA TYR A 603 -35.36 6.27 -0.62
C TYR A 603 -34.55 5.34 0.28
N VAL A 604 -35.22 4.54 1.10
CA VAL A 604 -34.60 3.41 1.81
C VAL A 604 -34.72 2.13 0.97
N ALA A 605 -35.91 1.83 0.46
CA ALA A 605 -36.21 0.49 -0.05
C ALA A 605 -36.02 0.33 -1.57
N LYS A 606 -36.21 1.39 -2.36
CA LYS A 606 -36.45 1.25 -3.81
C LYS A 606 -35.48 2.04 -4.69
N ILE A 607 -35.11 3.26 -4.28
CA ILE A 607 -34.25 4.14 -5.08
C ILE A 607 -33.22 4.87 -4.25
N LEU A 608 -32.12 5.27 -4.88
CA LEU A 608 -31.18 6.22 -4.30
C LEU A 608 -31.69 7.65 -4.49
N PRO A 609 -31.55 8.53 -3.47
CA PRO A 609 -31.82 9.94 -3.63
C PRO A 609 -30.78 10.60 -4.55
N GLN A 610 -31.24 11.54 -5.38
CA GLN A 610 -30.35 12.52 -6.01
C GLN A 610 -29.79 13.47 -4.95
N LYS A 611 -28.70 14.16 -5.28
CA LYS A 611 -28.07 15.15 -4.39
C LYS A 611 -29.09 16.13 -3.80
N ASP A 612 -29.84 16.87 -4.63
CA ASP A 612 -30.79 17.90 -4.15
C ASP A 612 -31.96 17.31 -3.36
N THR A 613 -32.40 16.12 -3.75
CA THR A 613 -33.40 15.37 -2.99
C THR A 613 -32.86 15.02 -1.60
N PHE A 614 -31.62 14.52 -1.49
CA PHE A 614 -31.00 14.21 -0.21
C PHE A 614 -30.81 15.46 0.65
N MET A 615 -30.41 16.58 0.06
CA MET A 615 -30.30 17.87 0.75
C MET A 615 -31.62 18.31 1.37
N SER A 616 -32.72 18.14 0.62
CA SER A 616 -34.08 18.40 1.10
C SER A 616 -34.46 17.46 2.24
N LEU A 617 -34.11 16.18 2.14
CA LEU A 617 -34.34 15.18 3.19
C LEU A 617 -33.66 15.56 4.51
N ILE A 618 -32.36 15.83 4.51
CA ILE A 618 -31.63 16.17 5.75
C ILE A 618 -32.08 17.53 6.32
N LYS A 619 -32.49 18.50 5.48
CA LYS A 619 -33.07 19.77 5.93
C LYS A 619 -34.41 19.53 6.65
N GLY A 620 -35.26 18.68 6.10
CA GLY A 620 -36.53 18.29 6.74
C GLY A 620 -36.30 17.53 8.05
N PHE A 621 -35.40 16.55 8.08
CA PHE A 621 -35.09 15.80 9.31
C PHE A 621 -34.52 16.69 10.42
N ARG A 622 -33.72 17.70 10.07
CA ARG A 622 -33.25 18.72 11.02
C ARG A 622 -34.42 19.54 11.59
N GLN A 623 -35.35 20.01 10.76
CA GLN A 623 -36.54 20.76 11.21
C GLN A 623 -37.44 19.94 12.15
N LEU A 624 -37.41 18.62 12.02
CA LEU A 624 -38.15 17.69 12.87
C LEU A 624 -37.38 17.26 14.13
N ASN A 625 -36.20 17.83 14.39
CA ASN A 625 -35.29 17.46 15.49
C ASN A 625 -34.89 15.96 15.48
N LEU A 626 -34.93 15.31 14.30
CA LEU A 626 -34.53 13.91 14.14
C LEU A 626 -33.01 13.76 14.01
N ILE A 627 -32.33 14.80 13.53
CA ILE A 627 -30.87 14.86 13.50
C ILE A 627 -30.39 16.15 14.16
N SER A 628 -29.22 16.08 14.79
CA SER A 628 -28.56 17.24 15.39
C SER A 628 -27.98 18.20 14.33
N ASP A 629 -27.67 19.43 14.71
CA ASP A 629 -26.95 20.38 13.86
C ASP A 629 -25.58 19.86 13.42
N LYS A 630 -24.92 19.07 14.28
CA LYS A 630 -23.65 18.42 13.97
C LYS A 630 -23.81 17.35 12.88
N GLU A 631 -24.82 16.49 13.01
CA GLU A 631 -25.14 15.48 11.99
C GLU A 631 -25.56 16.13 10.67
N TYR A 632 -26.39 17.18 10.72
CA TYR A 632 -26.78 17.93 9.53
C TYR A 632 -25.55 18.47 8.78
N LYS A 633 -24.61 19.11 9.50
CA LYS A 633 -23.35 19.62 8.90
C LYS A 633 -22.51 18.48 8.30
N ALA A 634 -22.41 17.33 8.97
CA ALA A 634 -21.67 16.18 8.47
C ALA A 634 -22.29 15.59 7.19
N TYR A 635 -23.61 15.39 7.16
CA TYR A 635 -24.32 14.87 5.99
C TYR A 635 -24.33 15.89 4.84
N TYR A 636 -24.44 17.18 5.15
CA TYR A 636 -24.30 18.26 4.18
C TYR A 636 -22.92 18.22 3.51
N LEU A 637 -21.85 18.10 4.30
CA LEU A 637 -20.49 18.02 3.79
C LEU A 637 -20.29 16.78 2.92
N LEU A 638 -20.79 15.63 3.36
CA LEU A 638 -20.69 14.36 2.63
C LEU A 638 -21.42 14.40 1.28
N ALA A 639 -22.63 14.97 1.24
CA ALA A 639 -23.41 15.12 0.01
C ALA A 639 -22.85 16.17 -0.95
N ASN A 640 -22.07 17.13 -0.45
CA ASN A 640 -21.42 18.18 -1.25
C ASN A 640 -19.92 17.93 -1.46
N ALA A 641 -19.43 16.71 -1.22
CA ALA A 641 -18.04 16.38 -1.43
C ALA A 641 -17.73 16.33 -2.95
N ASN A 642 -17.14 17.41 -3.47
CA ASN A 642 -16.92 17.60 -4.91
C ASN A 642 -15.73 16.80 -5.47
N ASN A 643 -14.93 16.20 -4.60
CA ASN A 643 -13.69 15.49 -4.95
C ASN A 643 -13.81 13.97 -4.83
N ILE A 644 -14.93 13.45 -4.31
CA ILE A 644 -15.19 12.01 -4.22
C ILE A 644 -16.48 11.63 -4.93
N LYS A 645 -16.57 10.35 -5.28
CA LYS A 645 -17.74 9.69 -5.85
C LYS A 645 -17.91 8.31 -5.23
N TRP A 646 -19.10 7.76 -5.41
CA TRP A 646 -19.48 6.47 -4.88
C TRP A 646 -19.59 5.46 -6.01
N LEU A 647 -18.81 4.38 -5.94
CA LEU A 647 -18.83 3.32 -6.94
C LEU A 647 -19.48 2.08 -6.34
N LYS A 648 -20.53 1.57 -6.99
CA LYS A 648 -21.21 0.35 -6.59
C LYS A 648 -20.41 -0.86 -7.03
N VAL A 649 -20.00 -1.69 -6.08
CA VAL A 649 -19.36 -2.98 -6.33
C VAL A 649 -20.32 -3.88 -7.12
N LYS A 650 -19.94 -4.21 -8.36
CA LYS A 650 -20.69 -5.12 -9.25
C LYS A 650 -20.23 -6.56 -9.08
N THR A 651 -18.91 -6.75 -8.98
CA THR A 651 -18.33 -8.09 -8.83
C THR A 651 -17.14 -8.05 -7.88
N LYS A 652 -16.98 -9.14 -7.14
CA LYS A 652 -15.79 -9.44 -6.33
C LYS A 652 -15.44 -10.90 -6.58
N LYS A 653 -14.24 -11.18 -7.10
CA LYS A 653 -13.79 -12.54 -7.42
C LYS A 653 -12.37 -12.78 -6.90
N LYS A 654 -12.13 -13.92 -6.26
CA LYS A 654 -10.77 -14.38 -5.94
C LYS A 654 -10.08 -14.81 -7.24
N LEU A 655 -8.88 -14.28 -7.50
CA LEU A 655 -8.11 -14.55 -8.70
C LEU A 655 -7.26 -15.81 -8.53
N GLY A 656 -7.63 -16.88 -9.23
CA GLY A 656 -6.86 -18.11 -9.35
C GLY A 656 -6.52 -18.79 -8.01
N SER A 657 -5.66 -19.80 -8.10
CA SER A 657 -5.08 -20.54 -6.98
C SER A 657 -3.58 -20.26 -6.80
N SER A 658 -3.03 -19.30 -7.56
CA SER A 658 -1.62 -18.90 -7.51
C SER A 658 -1.44 -17.62 -6.70
N GLN A 659 -0.31 -17.54 -5.98
CA GLN A 659 0.06 -16.32 -5.27
C GLN A 659 0.77 -15.36 -6.21
N HIS A 660 0.52 -14.06 -6.02
CA HIS A 660 1.14 -12.98 -6.76
C HIS A 660 2.03 -12.16 -5.83
N THR A 661 3.14 -11.62 -6.36
CA THR A 661 3.89 -10.56 -5.66
C THR A 661 3.05 -9.31 -5.61
N VAL A 662 2.90 -8.75 -4.42
CA VAL A 662 2.04 -7.62 -4.12
C VAL A 662 2.80 -6.62 -3.25
N TYR A 663 2.41 -5.34 -3.31
CA TYR A 663 3.12 -4.22 -2.70
C TYR A 663 2.27 -3.45 -1.70
N ASP A 664 2.87 -2.97 -0.62
CA ASP A 664 2.24 -2.07 0.35
C ASP A 664 3.08 -0.81 0.53
N PHE A 665 2.41 0.29 0.86
CA PHE A 665 3.04 1.58 1.11
C PHE A 665 2.45 2.18 2.36
N PHE A 666 3.27 2.44 3.37
CA PHE A 666 2.80 3.18 4.53
C PHE A 666 2.90 4.69 4.28
N VAL A 667 1.79 5.40 4.47
CA VAL A 667 1.65 6.84 4.26
C VAL A 667 1.54 7.54 5.61
N GLU A 668 2.22 8.68 5.74
CA GLU A 668 2.45 9.37 7.01
C GLU A 668 1.20 9.98 7.67
N LYS A 669 0.36 10.72 6.93
CA LYS A 669 -0.72 11.52 7.58
C LYS A 669 -2.07 10.85 7.55
N ASN A 670 -2.57 10.52 6.36
CA ASN A 670 -3.97 10.08 6.20
C ASN A 670 -4.12 8.56 6.06
N HIS A 671 -3.01 7.83 6.00
CA HIS A 671 -2.99 6.37 5.93
C HIS A 671 -3.76 5.77 4.74
N ASN A 672 -3.78 6.47 3.62
CA ASN A 672 -4.43 5.98 2.41
C ASN A 672 -3.79 6.55 1.16
N LEU A 673 -4.19 5.96 0.04
CA LEU A 673 -3.67 6.21 -1.29
C LEU A 673 -4.84 6.24 -2.28
N ILE A 674 -4.64 6.94 -3.39
CA ILE A 674 -5.53 6.84 -4.56
C ILE A 674 -4.97 5.76 -5.49
N THR A 675 -5.68 4.63 -5.60
CA THR A 675 -5.26 3.43 -6.34
C THR A 675 -6.26 3.11 -7.45
N ASN A 676 -5.88 3.24 -8.72
CA ASN A 676 -6.81 3.15 -9.86
C ASN A 676 -8.06 4.04 -9.66
N GLY A 677 -7.89 5.24 -9.10
CA GLY A 677 -8.99 6.16 -8.78
C GLY A 677 -9.81 5.80 -7.53
N ILE A 678 -9.65 4.60 -6.97
CA ILE A 678 -10.32 4.15 -5.74
C ILE A 678 -9.50 4.57 -4.51
N LEU A 679 -10.16 4.97 -3.43
CA LEU A 679 -9.50 5.24 -2.16
C LEU A 679 -9.24 3.94 -1.40
N SER A 680 -7.96 3.68 -1.16
CA SER A 680 -7.46 2.47 -0.51
C SER A 680 -6.65 2.82 0.72
N HIS A 681 -6.92 2.15 1.84
CA HIS A 681 -6.19 2.36 3.08
C HIS A 681 -4.85 1.60 3.05
N ASN A 682 -3.81 2.16 3.67
CA ASN A 682 -2.61 1.42 3.99
C ASN A 682 -2.54 1.12 5.48
N SER A 683 -2.33 -0.15 5.79
CA SER A 683 -2.63 -0.64 7.12
C SER A 683 -1.39 -1.15 7.83
N TYR A 684 -0.23 -0.52 7.59
CA TYR A 684 1.00 -0.99 8.21
C TYR A 684 0.96 -0.76 9.74
N ALA A 685 0.72 0.47 10.21
CA ALA A 685 0.76 0.80 11.64
C ALA A 685 -0.44 0.28 12.44
N THR A 686 -1.65 0.50 11.92
CA THR A 686 -2.91 0.19 12.62
C THR A 686 -3.10 -1.30 12.77
N ASP A 687 -2.86 -2.10 11.72
CA ASP A 687 -2.98 -3.56 11.86
C ASP A 687 -1.81 -4.16 12.65
N LEU A 688 -0.60 -3.59 12.59
CA LEU A 688 0.48 -3.95 13.52
C LEU A 688 0.02 -3.76 14.98
N LEU A 689 -0.55 -2.60 15.33
CA LEU A 689 -1.06 -2.34 16.68
C LEU A 689 -2.29 -3.20 17.06
N THR A 690 -3.21 -3.41 16.11
CA THR A 690 -4.42 -4.22 16.32
C THR A 690 -4.09 -5.70 16.53
N HIS A 691 -2.92 -6.16 16.07
CA HIS A 691 -2.41 -7.51 16.26
C HIS A 691 -1.19 -7.56 17.20
N GLY A 692 -1.07 -6.59 18.11
CA GLY A 692 -0.15 -6.66 19.26
C GLY A 692 1.27 -6.13 19.06
N ALA A 693 1.61 -5.59 17.88
CA ALA A 693 2.91 -4.94 17.68
C ALA A 693 3.03 -3.69 18.57
N ASP A 694 4.18 -3.55 19.22
CA ASP A 694 4.38 -2.45 20.14
C ASP A 694 4.53 -1.10 19.44
N LEU A 695 4.01 -0.05 20.08
CA LEU A 695 3.99 1.31 19.54
C LEU A 695 5.38 1.82 19.12
N ARG A 696 6.45 1.30 19.73
CA ARG A 696 7.82 1.69 19.42
C ARG A 696 8.37 0.93 18.21
N SER A 697 8.00 -0.34 18.04
CA SER A 697 8.23 -1.09 16.79
C SER A 697 7.52 -0.44 15.63
N VAL A 698 6.25 -0.04 15.83
CA VAL A 698 5.52 0.72 14.83
C VAL A 698 6.24 2.04 14.59
N GLN A 699 6.54 2.85 15.61
CA GLN A 699 7.30 4.09 15.47
C GLN A 699 8.63 3.94 14.70
N GLU A 700 9.43 2.91 15.00
CA GLU A 700 10.70 2.63 14.32
C GLU A 700 10.50 2.22 12.86
N MET A 701 9.48 1.39 12.58
CA MET A 701 9.14 1.00 11.20
C MET A 701 8.56 2.17 10.41
N LEU A 702 7.78 3.03 11.06
CA LEU A 702 7.23 4.26 10.50
C LEU A 702 8.26 5.39 10.42
N GLY A 703 9.44 5.27 11.03
CA GLY A 703 10.44 6.34 11.05
C GLY A 703 10.02 7.61 11.80
N HIS A 704 9.03 7.52 12.70
CA HIS A 704 8.54 8.65 13.49
C HIS A 704 9.59 9.09 14.52
N LYS A 705 9.97 10.38 14.50
CA LYS A 705 10.96 10.95 15.45
C LYS A 705 10.40 11.07 16.88
N ASN A 706 9.09 11.24 17.02
CA ASN A 706 8.38 11.33 18.30
C ASN A 706 7.38 10.17 18.44
N ILE A 707 7.20 9.65 19.65
CA ILE A 707 6.22 8.59 19.91
C ILE A 707 4.78 9.13 19.94
N SER A 708 4.60 10.42 20.24
CA SER A 708 3.28 11.08 20.24
C SER A 708 2.61 11.06 18.86
N THR A 709 3.39 11.12 17.78
CA THR A 709 2.86 10.97 16.41
C THR A 709 2.44 9.54 16.09
N THR A 710 2.96 8.55 16.83
CA THR A 710 2.54 7.14 16.73
C THR A 710 1.38 6.82 17.68
N GLN A 711 1.16 7.61 18.74
CA GLN A 711 0.02 7.44 19.65
C GLN A 711 -1.33 7.66 18.96
N ILE A 712 -1.38 8.38 17.83
CA ILE A 712 -2.62 8.58 17.06
C ILE A 712 -3.31 7.26 16.69
N TYR A 713 -2.53 6.20 16.47
CA TYR A 713 -3.03 4.86 16.12
C TYR A 713 -3.62 4.10 17.31
N THR A 714 -3.33 4.52 18.55
CA THR A 714 -3.91 3.93 19.77
C THR A 714 -5.34 4.41 20.05
N HIS A 715 -5.74 5.53 19.46
CA HIS A 715 -7.08 6.10 19.64
C HIS A 715 -8.15 5.40 18.78
N VAL A 716 -7.75 4.77 17.67
CA VAL A 716 -8.66 4.00 16.79
C VAL A 716 -8.98 2.61 17.37
N THR A 717 -8.04 2.01 18.11
CA THR A 717 -8.22 0.72 18.79
C THR A 717 -9.03 0.84 20.08
N ASN A 718 -8.81 1.87 20.90
CA ASN A 718 -9.46 2.01 22.21
C ASN A 718 -10.98 2.24 22.14
N ILE A 719 -11.48 3.08 21.22
CA ILE A 719 -12.92 3.38 21.12
C ILE A 719 -13.69 2.17 20.60
N ARG A 720 -13.14 1.46 19.61
CA ARG A 720 -13.81 0.33 18.96
C ARG A 720 -13.77 -0.95 19.81
N LEU A 721 -12.70 -1.17 20.58
CA LEU A 721 -12.64 -2.24 21.59
C LEU A 721 -13.59 -1.98 22.75
N LYS A 722 -13.69 -0.72 23.21
CA LYS A 722 -14.66 -0.31 24.23
C LYS A 722 -16.11 -0.45 23.74
N GLU A 723 -16.41 -0.05 22.51
CA GLU A 723 -17.73 -0.24 21.89
C GLU A 723 -18.09 -1.72 21.65
N ILE A 724 -17.12 -2.56 21.26
CA ILE A 724 -17.33 -4.01 21.11
C ILE A 724 -17.55 -4.64 22.49
N HIS A 725 -16.74 -4.26 23.49
CA HIS A 725 -16.90 -4.68 24.87
C HIS A 725 -18.29 -4.29 25.41
N ASP A 726 -18.68 -3.02 25.30
CA ASP A 726 -19.98 -2.51 25.76
C ASP A 726 -21.16 -3.17 25.02
N LYS A 727 -20.98 -3.51 23.74
CA LYS A 727 -22.01 -4.19 22.94
C LYS A 727 -22.20 -5.68 23.28
N PHE A 728 -21.15 -6.37 23.72
CA PHE A 728 -21.23 -7.79 24.10
C PHE A 728 -21.36 -8.01 25.62
N HIS A 729 -21.14 -6.98 26.45
CA HIS A 729 -21.13 -7.09 27.91
C HIS A 729 -22.13 -6.16 28.63
N SER A 730 -22.98 -5.42 27.93
CA SER A 730 -24.09 -4.64 28.54
C SER A 730 -25.29 -5.48 29.02
N GLY A 731 -25.26 -6.81 28.84
CA GLY A 731 -26.34 -7.73 29.21
C GLY A 731 -26.32 -8.25 30.65
N ASN A 732 -25.35 -7.86 31.49
CA ASN A 732 -25.31 -8.24 32.90
C ASN A 732 -25.46 -6.99 33.79
N LYS A 733 -26.62 -6.33 33.71
CA LYS A 733 -27.11 -5.48 34.79
C LYS A 733 -28.37 -6.08 35.37
#